data_AF-A0A4P8ZHD4-F1
#
_entry.id   AF-A0A4P8ZHD4-F1
#
_cell.length_a   1.000
_cell.length_b   1.000
_cell.length_c   1.000
_cell.angle_alpha   90.00
_cell.angle_beta   90.00
_cell.angle_gamma   90.00
#
_symmetry.space_group_name_H-M   'P 1'
#
loop_
_entity.id
_entity.type
_entity.pdbx_description
1 polymer ?
#
loop_
_entity_poly.entity_id
_entity_poly.type
_entity_poly.pdbx_seq_one_letter_code
_entity_poly.pdbx_strand_id
1 'polypeptide(L)'
;MNVPRALGRIVPHGGHRLSGHVGGHVGGHVGGHVGGHVGGRGARTCAHRSAGLIALTSLLLSGLAPVAGAAPDTGDSGGQTDAPAPVQILDLTTSSGQATEVAQSGLDDVQPSAGPGTGSGPGGGAGSGTSTPSAESVSSSGDAASVLPATVLSATGSVPAVARTTGAAGAPIPSILPAATDPQADAALLTDPLEVDRFFVAGFTWTGGTDLPEGVRIYLRVRENRTWSPWYLNEAADAGRDDRATPGTGEFVTGGADAIQASVVGGSLPAGLRLALVPSRPQGEETLEADDLKTTEAAPTPVIEEAALQSQGAQPDPAATALSTSPALVSRPVAAPAAAPVVAPAATTANGLPVPVTTRAEWGANASYMSWDPEYASAGHVVVHHTAGTNSYSSGQSASIVRGIYYYHAVTLDWGDIGYNFLVDKFGTVFEGRSGSVAAPAGKMSVGAHARGVNTGTMGISMMGDYSAVSPSDAQLSSVGKMAGWFLKRAGISDVAGWAGLHVWTTERYQAGSTISMPRILGHRDVGYTTCPGNVGYSRLGAIRTIAQSQSSASQGGGGGAPSTVAQNHPGAAALRGALPANGWIGAATTGVYASSKGGVFQRFERGVGYWSPATGAQFVGEPVLSAWGTYGYQTGSMGYPRSGGVAGVGGSRHQIFEGGIAYWRPGGRVSFIRGSILTAWAASGWESSWMGLPTSNEIASSKGGVFQRFERGVGYWSPATGAQFVGEPVLSAWGAYGYQTGSMGYPRSGGVAGVGGSRHQIFEGGIAYWRPGGRVSFIRGSILTAWAASGWERSKVGLPAGPEVHQADGTTTQPFERGMISVAPNGKVTIR
;
A
#
# COMPACT_ATOMS: atom_id res chain seq x y z
N MET A 1 -37.74 22.26 10.85
CA MET A 1 -38.03 23.06 9.63
C MET A 1 -37.54 22.29 8.40
N ASN A 2 -38.02 22.67 7.21
CA ASN A 2 -38.18 21.73 6.09
C ASN A 2 -36.89 21.39 5.31
N VAL A 3 -36.84 20.15 4.82
CA VAL A 3 -35.88 19.63 3.84
C VAL A 3 -36.64 19.34 2.53
N PRO A 4 -36.13 19.72 1.33
CA PRO A 4 -36.67 19.26 0.07
C PRO A 4 -35.94 18.03 -0.47
N ARG A 5 -36.68 16.93 -0.69
CA ARG A 5 -36.28 15.82 -1.57
C ARG A 5 -36.71 16.12 -3.00
N ALA A 6 -35.93 15.68 -4.00
CA ALA A 6 -36.42 15.51 -5.38
C ALA A 6 -35.85 14.23 -5.99
N LEU A 7 -36.75 13.32 -6.41
CA LEU A 7 -36.45 12.11 -7.18
C LEU A 7 -37.11 12.27 -8.56
N GLY A 8 -36.36 12.01 -9.64
CA GLY A 8 -36.88 11.99 -11.01
C GLY A 8 -36.63 10.64 -11.68
N ARG A 9 -37.68 9.85 -11.89
CA ARG A 9 -37.64 8.62 -12.71
C ARG A 9 -37.92 8.96 -14.17
N ILE A 10 -37.25 8.27 -15.10
CA ILE A 10 -37.59 8.24 -16.53
C ILE A 10 -37.74 6.78 -16.98
N VAL A 11 -38.81 6.47 -17.72
CA VAL A 11 -39.13 5.17 -18.34
C VAL A 11 -39.67 5.47 -19.76
N PRO A 12 -39.45 4.61 -20.79
CA PRO A 12 -39.26 5.10 -22.15
C PRO A 12 -40.36 4.78 -23.17
N HIS A 13 -40.38 5.56 -24.25
CA HIS A 13 -40.94 5.25 -25.58
C HIS A 13 -39.90 5.69 -26.65
N GLY A 14 -39.81 5.12 -27.85
CA GLY A 14 -40.64 4.04 -28.40
C GLY A 14 -40.72 4.02 -29.94
N GLY A 15 -39.57 3.91 -30.64
CA GLY A 15 -39.48 3.48 -32.06
C GLY A 15 -39.89 4.46 -33.17
N HIS A 16 -39.22 4.35 -34.32
CA HIS A 16 -39.82 4.19 -35.66
C HIS A 16 -38.75 3.80 -36.71
N ARG A 17 -39.12 2.98 -37.69
CA ARG A 17 -38.34 2.54 -38.88
C ARG A 17 -38.84 3.24 -40.14
N LEU A 18 -38.00 3.30 -41.20
CA LEU A 18 -38.25 3.08 -42.66
C LEU A 18 -36.91 3.39 -43.39
N SER A 19 -36.31 2.54 -44.24
CA SER A 19 -36.58 2.22 -45.67
C SER A 19 -36.63 3.46 -46.59
N GLY A 20 -36.03 3.55 -47.79
CA GLY A 20 -35.09 2.68 -48.54
C GLY A 20 -35.20 2.87 -50.07
N HIS A 21 -34.08 2.83 -50.84
CA HIS A 21 -33.99 2.79 -52.34
C HIS A 21 -34.50 4.03 -53.15
N VAL A 22 -34.25 4.26 -54.47
CA VAL A 22 -33.09 4.08 -55.42
C VAL A 22 -33.40 4.86 -56.74
N GLY A 23 -32.37 5.37 -57.47
CA GLY A 23 -32.44 5.82 -58.89
C GLY A 23 -32.63 7.34 -59.14
N GLY A 24 -32.18 7.98 -60.24
CA GLY A 24 -31.32 7.55 -61.37
C GLY A 24 -31.35 8.53 -62.58
N HIS A 25 -30.27 8.59 -63.40
CA HIS A 25 -30.14 9.24 -64.76
C HIS A 25 -30.23 10.81 -64.87
N VAL A 26 -29.69 11.54 -65.89
CA VAL A 26 -28.76 11.29 -67.04
C VAL A 26 -28.16 12.61 -67.62
N GLY A 27 -27.00 12.53 -68.29
CA GLY A 27 -26.51 13.47 -69.35
C GLY A 27 -25.54 14.59 -68.90
N GLY A 28 -24.52 15.04 -69.66
CA GLY A 28 -23.94 14.58 -70.93
C GLY A 28 -22.73 15.45 -71.36
N HIS A 29 -21.73 14.85 -72.04
CA HIS A 29 -21.01 15.27 -73.28
C HIS A 29 -20.83 16.81 -73.62
N VAL A 30 -19.72 17.37 -74.16
CA VAL A 30 -18.53 16.88 -74.94
C VAL A 30 -17.29 17.84 -74.84
N GLY A 31 -16.06 17.30 -74.92
CA GLY A 31 -14.88 17.88 -75.65
C GLY A 31 -13.96 18.90 -74.94
N GLY A 32 -12.63 18.97 -75.16
CA GLY A 32 -11.63 18.17 -75.92
C GLY A 32 -10.20 18.52 -75.42
N HIS A 33 -9.20 17.62 -75.37
CA HIS A 33 -8.11 17.43 -76.38
C HIS A 33 -7.36 18.73 -76.77
N VAL A 34 -6.02 18.88 -76.74
CA VAL A 34 -4.80 18.02 -76.75
C VAL A 34 -3.65 18.78 -76.03
N GLY A 35 -2.53 18.26 -75.47
CA GLY A 35 -1.91 16.92 -75.26
C GLY A 35 -0.96 17.02 -74.03
N GLY A 36 -0.28 16.00 -73.48
CA GLY A 36 0.59 14.95 -74.07
C GLY A 36 2.06 15.27 -73.71
N HIS A 37 2.92 14.41 -73.12
CA HIS A 37 2.89 12.99 -72.72
C HIS A 37 3.79 12.80 -71.45
N VAL A 38 3.38 12.02 -70.43
CA VAL A 38 3.80 10.63 -70.11
C VAL A 38 5.31 10.46 -69.77
N GLY A 39 5.72 9.83 -68.66
CA GLY A 39 4.99 9.16 -67.57
C GLY A 39 5.97 8.70 -66.45
N GLY A 40 5.58 7.94 -65.42
CA GLY A 40 4.25 7.51 -65.03
C GLY A 40 4.25 6.96 -63.58
N ARG A 41 3.33 7.45 -62.73
CA ARG A 41 3.06 6.85 -61.41
C ARG A 41 1.83 5.95 -61.52
N GLY A 42 1.99 4.66 -61.21
CA GLY A 42 0.85 3.79 -60.91
C GLY A 42 0.42 3.96 -59.45
N ALA A 43 -0.77 4.53 -59.23
CA ALA A 43 -1.33 4.68 -57.88
C ALA A 43 -2.47 3.67 -57.64
N ARG A 44 -2.24 2.79 -56.67
CA ARG A 44 -3.23 2.30 -55.69
C ARG A 44 -4.66 2.02 -56.20
N THR A 45 -4.95 0.76 -56.48
CA THR A 45 -6.20 0.13 -56.02
C THR A 45 -5.94 -0.63 -54.72
N CYS A 46 -6.81 -0.44 -53.73
CA CYS A 46 -6.64 -1.02 -52.40
C CYS A 46 -7.17 -2.46 -52.38
N ALA A 47 -6.28 -3.44 -52.22
CA ALA A 47 -6.64 -4.83 -51.95
C ALA A 47 -6.04 -5.25 -50.61
N HIS A 48 -6.83 -5.23 -49.55
CA HIS A 48 -6.45 -5.87 -48.29
C HIS A 48 -6.43 -7.39 -48.50
N ARG A 49 -5.24 -8.01 -48.47
CA ARG A 49 -5.11 -9.45 -48.25
C ARG A 49 -4.40 -9.69 -46.93
N SER A 50 -5.16 -10.20 -45.97
CA SER A 50 -4.71 -10.70 -44.69
C SER A 50 -3.77 -11.91 -44.89
N ALA A 51 -2.47 -11.70 -44.73
CA ALA A 51 -1.46 -12.75 -44.78
C ALA A 51 -0.31 -12.40 -43.83
N GLY A 52 -0.52 -12.62 -42.52
CA GLY A 52 0.43 -12.18 -41.49
C GLY A 52 0.18 -12.67 -40.07
N LEU A 53 -0.44 -13.85 -39.89
CA LEU A 53 -0.69 -14.39 -38.54
C LEU A 53 -0.50 -15.92 -38.37
N ILE A 54 -0.01 -16.63 -39.39
CA ILE A 54 0.19 -18.09 -39.35
C ILE A 54 1.64 -18.49 -38.97
N ALA A 55 2.59 -17.54 -38.98
CA ALA A 55 4.02 -17.82 -38.75
C ALA A 55 4.48 -17.73 -37.27
N LEU A 56 3.57 -17.48 -36.31
CA LEU A 56 3.93 -17.19 -34.91
C LEU A 56 3.85 -18.37 -33.93
N THR A 57 3.29 -19.52 -34.33
CA THR A 57 3.19 -20.71 -33.48
C THR A 57 4.53 -21.45 -33.31
N SER A 58 5.46 -21.32 -34.25
CA SER A 58 6.69 -22.14 -34.30
C SER A 58 7.85 -21.63 -33.41
N LEU A 59 7.80 -20.40 -32.89
CA LEU A 59 8.94 -19.79 -32.19
C LEU A 59 8.87 -19.86 -30.64
N LEU A 60 7.78 -20.38 -30.08
CA LEU A 60 7.51 -20.37 -28.62
C LEU A 60 7.63 -21.74 -27.94
N LEU A 61 7.99 -22.81 -28.67
CA LEU A 61 7.96 -24.20 -28.18
C LEU A 61 9.32 -24.90 -28.10
N SER A 62 10.42 -24.18 -28.33
CA SER A 62 11.79 -24.74 -28.34
C SER A 62 12.62 -24.19 -27.18
N GLY A 63 12.59 -24.83 -26.00
CA GLY A 63 13.41 -24.38 -24.87
C GLY A 63 13.10 -24.90 -23.47
N LEU A 64 12.68 -26.16 -23.30
CA LEU A 64 12.57 -26.78 -21.97
C LEU A 64 13.10 -28.22 -21.98
N ALA A 65 14.32 -28.39 -21.47
CA ALA A 65 14.85 -29.65 -20.97
C ALA A 65 15.40 -29.39 -19.56
N PRO A 66 15.02 -30.18 -18.54
CA PRO A 66 15.49 -29.94 -17.17
C PRO A 66 16.93 -30.47 -17.02
N VAL A 67 17.88 -29.58 -16.75
CA VAL A 67 19.20 -29.98 -16.25
C VAL A 67 19.14 -29.95 -14.72
N ALA A 68 19.17 -31.13 -14.11
CA ALA A 68 19.32 -31.25 -12.67
C ALA A 68 20.76 -30.83 -12.27
N GLY A 69 20.91 -29.65 -11.69
CA GLY A 69 22.17 -29.21 -11.07
C GLY A 69 22.23 -29.67 -9.62
N ALA A 70 23.14 -30.60 -9.31
CA ALA A 70 23.43 -30.96 -7.92
C ALA A 70 24.10 -29.77 -7.19
N ALA A 71 23.69 -29.52 -5.95
CA ALA A 71 24.33 -28.53 -5.10
C ALA A 71 25.68 -29.06 -4.57
N PRO A 72 26.74 -28.23 -4.52
CA PRO A 72 27.92 -28.53 -3.72
C PRO A 72 27.68 -28.10 -2.26
N ASP A 73 27.91 -29.01 -1.31
CA ASP A 73 27.91 -28.71 0.12
C ASP A 73 29.06 -27.77 0.48
N THR A 74 28.76 -26.63 1.12
CA THR A 74 29.75 -25.83 1.86
C THR A 74 29.15 -25.13 3.07
N GLY A 75 29.53 -25.59 4.27
CA GLY A 75 29.90 -24.74 5.40
C GLY A 75 28.79 -24.06 6.21
N ASP A 76 28.61 -24.53 7.44
CA ASP A 76 27.81 -23.87 8.48
C ASP A 76 28.24 -22.42 8.76
N SER A 77 27.26 -21.52 8.77
CA SER A 77 27.32 -20.20 9.42
C SER A 77 25.88 -19.69 9.56
N GLY A 78 25.41 -19.55 10.80
CA GLY A 78 23.98 -19.44 11.15
C GLY A 78 23.25 -18.19 10.67
N GLY A 79 22.94 -18.13 9.38
CA GLY A 79 21.94 -17.24 8.80
C GLY A 79 20.56 -17.89 8.88
N GLN A 80 19.80 -17.57 9.92
CA GLN A 80 18.39 -17.96 10.03
C GLN A 80 17.65 -17.42 8.79
N THR A 81 17.05 -18.31 8.01
CA THR A 81 16.44 -17.96 6.72
C THR A 81 15.31 -16.96 6.92
N ASP A 82 15.31 -15.88 6.15
CA ASP A 82 14.30 -14.81 6.10
C ASP A 82 12.97 -15.36 5.51
N ALA A 83 12.34 -16.28 6.22
CA ALA A 83 11.08 -16.92 5.88
C ALA A 83 9.89 -16.01 6.27
N PRO A 84 8.69 -16.20 5.67
CA PRO A 84 7.48 -15.56 6.17
C PRO A 84 7.17 -16.01 7.60
N ALA A 85 6.76 -15.07 8.44
CA ALA A 85 6.42 -15.30 9.84
C ALA A 85 5.13 -14.53 10.21
N PRO A 86 4.32 -15.00 11.18
CA PRO A 86 3.12 -14.29 11.61
C PRO A 86 3.46 -12.96 12.27
N VAL A 87 2.54 -12.01 12.19
CA VAL A 87 2.56 -10.81 13.05
C VAL A 87 2.06 -11.23 14.43
N GLN A 88 2.88 -11.00 15.45
CA GLN A 88 2.49 -11.30 16.84
C GLN A 88 1.58 -10.16 17.33
N ILE A 89 0.44 -10.53 17.92
CA ILE A 89 -0.55 -9.61 18.49
C ILE A 89 -0.64 -9.87 19.99
N LEU A 90 -0.51 -8.81 20.80
CA LEU A 90 -0.80 -8.86 22.23
C LEU A 90 -2.06 -8.05 22.48
N ASP A 91 -3.14 -8.71 22.93
CA ASP A 91 -4.35 -8.04 23.39
C ASP A 91 -4.08 -7.47 24.79
N LEU A 92 -3.99 -6.14 24.89
CA LEU A 92 -3.65 -5.42 26.13
C LEU A 92 -4.88 -4.96 26.90
N THR A 93 -5.99 -4.70 26.22
CA THR A 93 -7.30 -4.52 26.87
C THR A 93 -8.41 -5.25 26.13
N THR A 94 -9.38 -5.70 26.92
CA THR A 94 -10.65 -6.25 26.44
C THR A 94 -11.49 -5.20 25.70
N SER A 95 -12.53 -5.64 24.99
CA SER A 95 -13.48 -4.75 24.31
C SER A 95 -14.29 -3.80 25.23
N SER A 96 -14.18 -3.95 26.55
CA SER A 96 -14.73 -3.03 27.56
C SER A 96 -13.67 -2.15 28.24
N GLY A 97 -12.42 -2.17 27.78
CA GLY A 97 -11.32 -1.35 28.33
C GLY A 97 -10.72 -1.88 29.64
N GLN A 98 -11.05 -3.11 30.06
CA GLN A 98 -10.33 -3.76 31.17
C GLN A 98 -9.00 -4.32 30.66
N ALA A 99 -7.91 -4.10 31.41
CA ALA A 99 -6.61 -4.68 31.10
C ALA A 99 -6.64 -6.22 31.13
N THR A 100 -5.82 -6.85 30.28
CA THR A 100 -5.57 -8.29 30.30
C THR A 100 -4.47 -8.67 31.29
N GLU A 101 -4.29 -9.96 31.55
CA GLU A 101 -3.21 -10.48 32.42
C GLU A 101 -1.82 -10.05 31.91
N VAL A 102 -1.57 -10.21 30.60
CA VAL A 102 -0.35 -9.73 29.92
C VAL A 102 -0.10 -8.24 30.18
N ALA A 103 -1.15 -7.44 30.19
CA ALA A 103 -1.11 -5.99 30.39
C ALA A 103 -0.97 -5.54 31.85
N GLN A 104 -1.13 -6.46 32.81
CA GLN A 104 -0.93 -6.20 34.25
C GLN A 104 0.34 -6.84 34.82
N SER A 105 0.94 -7.79 34.09
CA SER A 105 2.12 -8.58 34.52
C SER A 105 3.24 -7.76 35.17
N GLY A 106 3.59 -6.61 34.61
CA GLY A 106 4.68 -5.75 35.12
C GLY A 106 4.29 -4.78 36.23
N LEU A 107 3.01 -4.71 36.65
CA LEU A 107 2.55 -3.80 37.71
C LEU A 107 2.94 -4.28 39.11
N ASP A 108 3.05 -5.61 39.31
CA ASP A 108 3.34 -6.19 40.63
C ASP A 108 4.75 -5.86 41.12
N ASP A 109 5.73 -5.77 40.22
CA ASP A 109 7.12 -5.37 40.48
C ASP A 109 7.27 -3.88 40.90
N VAL A 110 6.23 -3.06 40.69
CA VAL A 110 6.24 -1.61 41.02
C VAL A 110 5.71 -1.36 42.43
N GLN A 111 4.98 -2.29 43.06
CA GLN A 111 4.59 -2.15 44.45
C GLN A 111 5.75 -2.51 45.41
N PRO A 112 6.15 -1.60 46.32
CA PRO A 112 7.21 -1.92 47.27
C PRO A 112 6.77 -3.03 48.23
N SER A 113 7.47 -4.15 48.18
CA SER A 113 7.25 -5.30 49.05
C SER A 113 7.21 -4.90 50.54
N ALA A 114 6.09 -5.20 51.19
CA ALA A 114 5.95 -4.97 52.63
C ALA A 114 6.98 -5.84 53.38
N GLY A 115 7.83 -5.18 54.19
CA GLY A 115 8.99 -5.82 54.82
C GLY A 115 8.65 -6.96 55.79
N PRO A 116 9.63 -7.83 56.11
CA PRO A 116 9.38 -9.09 56.80
C PRO A 116 9.10 -8.90 58.29
N GLY A 117 7.87 -9.26 58.69
CA GLY A 117 7.53 -10.00 59.91
C GLY A 117 7.99 -9.49 61.29
N THR A 118 7.02 -9.13 62.11
CA THR A 118 7.02 -9.55 63.54
C THR A 118 5.71 -10.27 63.83
N GLY A 119 5.82 -11.52 64.30
CA GLY A 119 4.66 -12.38 64.55
C GLY A 119 4.06 -12.20 65.94
N SER A 120 2.74 -12.34 66.04
CA SER A 120 2.04 -12.74 67.27
C SER A 120 0.63 -13.24 66.91
N GLY A 121 0.41 -14.55 67.03
CA GLY A 121 -0.94 -15.09 67.31
C GLY A 121 -1.00 -15.58 68.76
N PRO A 122 -2.05 -16.32 69.17
CA PRO A 122 -3.29 -16.58 68.46
C PRO A 122 -4.56 -16.30 69.32
N GLY A 123 -5.73 -16.24 68.66
CA GLY A 123 -7.05 -16.21 69.30
C GLY A 123 -8.03 -15.39 68.45
N GLY A 124 -9.24 -15.85 68.13
CA GLY A 124 -9.96 -17.03 68.60
C GLY A 124 -11.36 -16.63 69.02
N GLY A 125 -12.37 -16.90 68.19
CA GLY A 125 -13.76 -16.58 68.53
C GLY A 125 -14.68 -16.41 67.32
N ALA A 126 -15.80 -17.14 67.35
CA ALA A 126 -17.00 -16.90 66.54
C ALA A 126 -17.60 -15.50 66.82
N GLY A 127 -18.52 -14.95 66.03
CA GLY A 127 -19.27 -15.53 64.90
C GLY A 127 -20.33 -14.55 64.37
N SER A 128 -21.36 -15.10 63.73
CA SER A 128 -22.47 -14.39 63.07
C SER A 128 -23.19 -13.33 63.93
N GLY A 129 -23.59 -12.21 63.32
CA GLY A 129 -24.49 -11.23 63.93
C GLY A 129 -25.00 -10.17 62.94
N THR A 130 -26.17 -10.42 62.34
CA THR A 130 -26.89 -9.47 61.47
C THR A 130 -27.58 -8.33 62.24
N SER A 131 -27.82 -7.22 61.52
CA SER A 131 -28.88 -6.21 61.74
C SER A 131 -28.60 -4.96 62.62
N THR A 132 -28.61 -3.83 61.91
CA THR A 132 -29.08 -2.45 62.26
C THR A 132 -30.40 -2.41 63.07
N PRO A 133 -30.89 -1.25 63.64
CA PRO A 133 -30.60 0.16 63.28
C PRO A 133 -30.56 1.22 64.43
N SER A 134 -30.49 2.50 64.03
CA SER A 134 -30.94 3.72 64.74
C SER A 134 -30.03 4.32 65.83
N ALA A 135 -30.05 5.63 66.12
CA ALA A 135 -30.40 6.86 65.36
C ALA A 135 -30.06 8.08 66.25
N GLU A 136 -29.68 9.23 65.68
CA GLU A 136 -29.80 10.61 66.20
C GLU A 136 -28.97 11.55 65.26
N SER A 137 -29.34 12.79 64.92
CA SER A 137 -30.61 13.53 65.10
C SER A 137 -30.65 14.81 64.23
N VAL A 138 -31.87 15.37 64.01
CA VAL A 138 -32.22 16.76 63.57
C VAL A 138 -31.66 17.22 62.20
N SER A 139 -32.46 17.36 61.13
CA SER A 139 -33.32 18.54 60.76
C SER A 139 -32.56 19.88 60.72
N SER A 140 -32.78 20.88 59.86
CA SER A 140 -33.68 21.20 58.72
C SER A 140 -33.27 22.61 58.23
N SER A 141 -33.55 23.17 57.05
CA SER A 141 -34.27 22.84 55.79
C SER A 141 -33.99 24.00 54.79
N GLY A 142 -34.23 23.95 53.48
CA GLY A 142 -34.85 22.94 52.61
C GLY A 142 -34.92 23.47 51.15
N ASP A 143 -35.42 22.62 50.25
CA ASP A 143 -36.09 22.85 48.95
C ASP A 143 -35.87 24.19 48.20
N ALA A 144 -35.28 24.21 46.99
CA ALA A 144 -35.86 23.84 45.67
C ALA A 144 -36.72 24.99 45.05
N ALA A 145 -36.86 25.18 43.72
CA ALA A 145 -36.34 24.47 42.55
C ALA A 145 -36.21 25.44 41.34
N SER A 146 -35.48 25.01 40.30
CA SER A 146 -35.66 25.25 38.84
C SER A 146 -36.13 26.61 38.28
N VAL A 147 -35.44 27.08 37.20
CA VAL A 147 -35.96 27.27 35.81
C VAL A 147 -35.00 28.16 34.98
N LEU A 148 -34.74 27.76 33.72
CA LEU A 148 -33.98 28.48 32.66
C LEU A 148 -34.89 29.56 31.97
N PRO A 149 -34.40 30.59 31.21
CA PRO A 149 -33.31 30.51 30.22
C PRO A 149 -32.49 31.82 29.92
N ALA A 150 -31.72 31.75 28.82
CA ALA A 150 -30.86 32.74 28.12
C ALA A 150 -31.27 34.24 28.13
N THR A 151 -30.38 35.24 27.96
CA THR A 151 -29.66 35.54 26.70
C THR A 151 -28.58 36.65 26.83
N VAL A 152 -27.52 36.54 26.00
CA VAL A 152 -26.75 37.60 25.27
C VAL A 152 -26.61 39.02 25.87
N LEU A 153 -25.37 39.51 26.09
CA LEU A 153 -24.78 40.63 25.31
C LEU A 153 -23.28 40.88 25.54
N SER A 154 -22.64 41.48 24.53
CA SER A 154 -21.21 41.82 24.45
C SER A 154 -20.79 43.01 25.31
N ALA A 155 -19.50 43.06 25.70
CA ALA A 155 -18.82 44.30 26.06
C ALA A 155 -17.37 44.31 25.54
N THR A 156 -17.08 45.24 24.64
CA THR A 156 -15.74 45.63 24.20
C THR A 156 -14.99 46.37 25.31
N GLY A 157 -13.69 46.12 25.51
CA GLY A 157 -12.88 46.82 26.50
C GLY A 157 -11.40 46.87 26.13
N SER A 158 -10.92 48.05 25.71
CA SER A 158 -9.57 48.28 25.17
C SER A 158 -8.42 48.12 26.17
N VAL A 159 -7.24 47.83 25.61
CA VAL A 159 -5.92 47.82 26.26
C VAL A 159 -5.57 49.17 26.89
N PRO A 160 -4.86 49.19 28.04
CA PRO A 160 -3.78 50.16 28.23
C PRO A 160 -2.45 49.47 28.58
N ALA A 161 -1.39 49.83 27.86
CA ALA A 161 -0.03 49.39 28.15
C ALA A 161 0.64 50.36 29.14
N VAL A 162 1.24 49.87 30.23
CA VAL A 162 2.08 50.68 31.14
C VAL A 162 3.32 49.92 31.63
N ALA A 163 4.47 50.56 31.41
CA ALA A 163 5.77 50.46 32.10
C ALA A 163 6.43 49.09 32.39
N ARG A 164 7.67 48.97 31.89
CA ARG A 164 8.71 48.13 32.52
C ARG A 164 9.16 48.79 33.84
N THR A 165 9.31 48.01 34.90
CA THR A 165 10.13 48.35 36.07
C THR A 165 11.20 47.28 36.28
N THR A 166 12.40 47.70 36.67
CA THR A 166 13.59 46.86 36.80
C THR A 166 13.89 46.50 38.24
N GLY A 167 13.93 45.19 38.55
CA GLY A 167 14.83 44.61 39.56
C GLY A 167 14.41 44.66 41.03
N ALA A 168 14.08 43.49 41.57
CA ALA A 168 14.49 43.04 42.91
C ALA A 168 14.50 41.50 42.92
N ALA A 169 15.40 40.89 43.71
CA ALA A 169 15.70 39.46 43.63
C ALA A 169 14.88 38.60 44.62
N GLY A 170 14.82 37.30 44.34
CA GLY A 170 14.70 36.29 45.40
C GLY A 170 13.30 35.84 45.80
N ALA A 171 12.53 35.28 44.86
CA ALA A 171 11.47 34.32 45.19
C ALA A 171 11.61 33.11 44.25
N PRO A 172 11.59 31.86 44.74
CA PRO A 172 11.48 30.70 43.87
C PRO A 172 10.08 30.73 43.23
N ILE A 173 10.02 31.13 41.95
CA ILE A 173 8.85 30.84 41.13
C ILE A 173 8.76 29.32 41.11
N PRO A 174 7.63 28.71 41.54
CA PRO A 174 7.45 27.27 41.39
C PRO A 174 7.29 26.99 39.90
N SER A 175 8.41 26.72 39.24
CA SER A 175 8.45 26.11 37.91
C SER A 175 7.96 24.67 38.04
N ILE A 176 6.64 24.53 38.19
CA ILE A 176 5.94 23.28 37.92
C ILE A 176 5.97 23.13 36.40
N LEU A 177 7.14 22.72 35.90
CA LEU A 177 7.17 21.75 34.82
C LEU A 177 6.25 20.60 35.25
N PRO A 178 5.43 20.03 34.36
CA PRO A 178 4.85 18.72 34.64
C PRO A 178 5.98 17.81 35.10
N ALA A 179 5.76 17.05 36.19
CA ALA A 179 6.71 16.00 36.53
C ALA A 179 6.88 15.13 35.28
N ALA A 180 8.12 14.96 34.82
CA ALA A 180 8.41 14.13 33.66
C ALA A 180 7.79 12.77 33.91
N THR A 181 6.86 12.37 33.05
CA THR A 181 6.02 11.21 33.33
C THR A 181 6.86 9.96 33.29
N ASP A 182 6.80 9.17 34.36
CA ASP A 182 7.52 7.93 34.47
C ASP A 182 6.61 6.79 33.96
N PRO A 183 6.87 6.22 32.78
CA PRO A 183 6.03 5.19 32.21
C PRO A 183 6.09 3.86 32.97
N GLN A 184 6.92 3.72 34.00
CA GLN A 184 6.88 2.57 34.91
C GLN A 184 6.13 2.93 36.20
N ALA A 185 6.43 4.07 36.82
CA ALA A 185 5.82 4.45 38.11
C ALA A 185 4.39 5.00 37.99
N ASP A 186 4.05 5.68 36.88
CA ASP A 186 2.73 6.29 36.63
C ASP A 186 1.78 5.35 35.83
N ALA A 187 2.17 4.09 35.62
CA ALA A 187 1.48 3.17 34.73
C ALA A 187 0.11 2.71 35.26
N ALA A 188 -0.93 2.86 34.44
CA ALA A 188 -2.22 2.19 34.63
C ALA A 188 -2.26 0.81 33.93
N LEU A 189 -1.29 0.56 33.05
CA LEU A 189 -1.05 -0.68 32.32
C LEU A 189 0.47 -0.81 32.16
N LEU A 190 1.06 -1.92 32.56
CA LEU A 190 2.48 -2.20 32.38
C LEU A 190 2.66 -3.69 32.11
N THR A 191 3.21 -4.03 30.96
CA THR A 191 3.65 -5.41 30.71
C THR A 191 4.96 -5.66 31.45
N ASP A 192 5.24 -6.92 31.75
CA ASP A 192 6.62 -7.37 31.96
C ASP A 192 7.49 -7.03 30.73
N PRO A 193 8.82 -7.08 30.85
CA PRO A 193 9.70 -7.08 29.68
C PRO A 193 9.63 -8.47 29.02
N LEU A 194 8.97 -8.55 27.86
CA LEU A 194 8.61 -9.79 27.18
C LEU A 194 9.61 -10.12 26.06
N GLU A 195 10.16 -11.33 26.04
CA GLU A 195 10.85 -11.88 24.86
C GLU A 195 9.83 -12.28 23.79
N VAL A 196 10.11 -11.90 22.54
CA VAL A 196 9.21 -12.07 21.39
C VAL A 196 10.01 -12.42 20.14
N ASP A 197 9.35 -13.01 19.14
CA ASP A 197 9.99 -13.25 17.84
C ASP A 197 10.35 -11.92 17.15
N ARG A 198 11.41 -11.94 16.35
CA ARG A 198 12.06 -10.72 15.86
C ARG A 198 11.15 -9.86 14.98
N PHE A 199 10.85 -8.65 15.46
CA PHE A 199 10.01 -7.67 14.78
C PHE A 199 10.78 -6.43 14.33
N PHE A 200 10.33 -5.78 13.25
CA PHE A 200 10.93 -4.59 12.62
C PHE A 200 10.04 -3.35 12.70
N VAL A 201 8.75 -3.54 12.93
CA VAL A 201 7.78 -2.47 13.23
C VAL A 201 6.91 -2.91 14.40
N ALA A 202 6.69 -2.02 15.35
CA ALA A 202 5.66 -2.16 16.37
C ALA A 202 4.65 -1.01 16.28
N GLY A 203 3.45 -1.20 16.81
CA GLY A 203 2.45 -0.15 16.89
C GLY A 203 1.17 -0.65 17.56
N PHE A 204 0.32 0.29 17.99
CA PHE A 204 -0.89 -0.04 18.73
C PHE A 204 -2.15 0.31 17.94
N THR A 205 -3.22 -0.45 18.17
CA THR A 205 -4.57 -0.14 17.67
C THR A 205 -5.60 -0.23 18.79
N TRP A 206 -6.69 0.52 18.70
CA TRP A 206 -7.82 0.40 19.64
C TRP A 206 -9.17 0.53 18.93
N THR A 207 -10.24 0.24 19.67
CA THR A 207 -11.62 0.38 19.21
C THR A 207 -12.24 1.68 19.74
N GLY A 208 -13.06 2.34 18.93
CA GLY A 208 -13.76 3.58 19.32
C GLY A 208 -13.37 4.78 18.47
N GLY A 209 -13.10 5.91 19.12
CA GLY A 209 -12.68 7.15 18.45
C GLY A 209 -11.29 7.06 17.82
N THR A 210 -11.01 7.95 16.87
CA THR A 210 -9.70 8.05 16.20
C THR A 210 -8.55 8.41 17.13
N ASP A 211 -8.87 9.06 18.24
CA ASP A 211 -7.93 9.70 19.14
C ASP A 211 -7.89 8.92 20.47
N LEU A 212 -6.78 9.03 21.20
CA LEU A 212 -6.70 8.49 22.56
C LEU A 212 -7.58 9.31 23.52
N PRO A 213 -8.11 8.72 24.60
CA PRO A 213 -8.81 9.48 25.64
C PRO A 213 -7.91 10.57 26.24
N GLU A 214 -8.50 11.69 26.66
CA GLU A 214 -7.74 12.84 27.17
C GLU A 214 -6.80 12.45 28.33
N GLY A 215 -5.53 12.83 28.20
CA GLY A 215 -4.48 12.52 29.19
C GLY A 215 -3.87 11.12 29.08
N VAL A 216 -4.39 10.23 28.22
CA VAL A 216 -3.81 8.90 27.98
C VAL A 216 -2.57 9.01 27.09
N ARG A 217 -1.48 8.36 27.51
CA ARG A 217 -0.22 8.26 26.75
C ARG A 217 0.26 6.82 26.74
N ILE A 218 0.61 6.34 25.54
CA ILE A 218 1.15 4.99 25.33
C ILE A 218 2.66 5.09 25.16
N TYR A 219 3.40 4.30 25.91
CA TYR A 219 4.85 4.23 25.84
C TYR A 219 5.30 2.81 25.50
N LEU A 220 6.45 2.69 24.83
CA LEU A 220 7.10 1.41 24.61
C LEU A 220 8.63 1.54 24.71
N ARG A 221 9.29 0.45 25.08
CA ARG A 221 10.74 0.25 24.91
C ARG A 221 11.02 -1.12 24.33
N VAL A 222 12.11 -1.26 23.59
CA VAL A 222 12.48 -2.50 22.88
C VAL A 222 13.91 -2.92 23.19
N ARG A 223 14.20 -4.22 23.10
CA ARG A 223 15.56 -4.75 23.22
C ARG A 223 16.15 -5.01 21.83
N GLU A 224 17.28 -4.36 21.54
CA GLU A 224 18.07 -4.58 20.34
C GLU A 224 19.49 -5.00 20.73
N ASN A 225 20.01 -6.10 20.18
CA ASN A 225 21.37 -6.59 20.47
C ASN A 225 21.66 -6.73 21.98
N ARG A 226 20.68 -7.26 22.74
CA ARG A 226 20.69 -7.37 24.22
C ARG A 226 20.68 -6.05 25.01
N THR A 227 20.50 -4.91 24.35
CA THR A 227 20.39 -3.60 25.02
C THR A 227 18.96 -3.08 24.93
N TRP A 228 18.38 -2.71 26.07
CA TRP A 228 17.08 -2.04 26.11
C TRP A 228 17.20 -0.59 25.68
N SER A 229 16.25 -0.14 24.87
CA SER A 229 16.11 1.25 24.48
C SER A 229 15.59 2.11 25.64
N PRO A 230 15.73 3.44 25.57
CA PRO A 230 14.86 4.37 26.30
C PRO A 230 13.37 4.03 26.10
N TRP A 231 12.53 4.52 27.01
CA TRP A 231 11.10 4.58 26.77
C TRP A 231 10.78 5.67 25.75
N TYR A 232 9.96 5.36 24.75
CA TYR A 232 9.45 6.30 23.77
C TYR A 232 7.95 6.46 23.94
N LEU A 233 7.47 7.71 23.91
CA LEU A 233 6.07 8.01 23.68
C LEU A 233 5.71 7.57 22.24
N ASN A 234 4.60 6.85 22.07
CA ASN A 234 4.08 6.48 20.75
C ASN A 234 2.78 7.24 20.47
N GLU A 235 2.87 8.29 19.66
CA GLU A 235 1.74 9.20 19.37
C GLU A 235 0.61 8.50 18.61
N ALA A 236 -0.64 8.93 18.85
CA ALA A 236 -1.76 8.58 18.00
C ALA A 236 -1.52 9.06 16.55
N ALA A 237 -1.97 8.30 15.56
CA ALA A 237 -1.71 8.60 14.16
C ALA A 237 -2.58 9.76 13.64
N ASP A 238 -2.00 10.95 13.52
CA ASP A 238 -2.49 12.08 12.67
C ASP A 238 -2.35 11.78 11.15
N ALA A 239 -2.02 10.53 10.84
CA ALA A 239 -2.02 9.95 9.51
C ALA A 239 -3.27 9.07 9.32
N GLY A 240 -3.48 8.59 8.10
CA GLY A 240 -4.61 7.76 7.75
C GLY A 240 -5.38 8.26 6.54
N ARG A 241 -6.25 7.37 6.06
CA ARG A 241 -7.09 7.60 4.90
C ARG A 241 -8.35 8.37 5.31
N ASP A 242 -8.78 9.30 4.46
CA ASP A 242 -9.82 10.27 4.80
C ASP A 242 -11.25 9.66 4.87
N ASP A 243 -11.47 8.43 4.35
CA ASP A 243 -12.77 7.75 4.33
C ASP A 243 -12.89 6.54 5.29
N ARG A 244 -11.78 6.01 5.81
CA ARG A 244 -11.70 4.77 6.63
C ARG A 244 -10.31 4.61 7.24
N ALA A 245 -10.22 4.37 8.55
CA ALA A 245 -8.99 3.92 9.21
C ALA A 245 -9.33 3.22 10.54
N THR A 246 -8.54 2.22 10.93
CA THR A 246 -8.53 1.73 12.31
C THR A 246 -7.78 2.76 13.18
N PRO A 247 -8.32 3.17 14.35
CA PRO A 247 -7.59 3.99 15.31
C PRO A 247 -6.32 3.30 15.79
N GLY A 248 -5.20 4.02 15.82
CA GLY A 248 -3.90 3.45 16.17
C GLY A 248 -2.80 4.50 16.29
N THR A 249 -1.61 4.06 16.69
CA THR A 249 -0.40 4.89 16.76
C THR A 249 0.33 4.98 15.42
N GLY A 250 1.26 5.91 15.30
CA GLY A 250 2.32 5.83 14.29
C GLY A 250 3.11 4.51 14.38
N GLU A 251 3.89 4.21 13.33
CA GLU A 251 4.80 3.06 13.35
C GLU A 251 6.03 3.31 14.23
N PHE A 252 6.42 2.32 15.03
CA PHE A 252 7.69 2.33 15.75
C PHE A 252 8.69 1.40 15.05
N VAL A 253 9.71 1.96 14.40
CA VAL A 253 10.70 1.19 13.64
C VAL A 253 11.79 0.61 14.54
N THR A 254 12.18 -0.64 14.29
CA THR A 254 13.35 -1.28 14.91
C THR A 254 14.30 -1.87 13.86
N GLY A 255 15.52 -2.18 14.28
CA GLY A 255 16.53 -2.97 13.58
C GLY A 255 16.40 -4.46 13.86
N GLY A 256 15.18 -4.97 14.05
CA GLY A 256 14.91 -6.38 14.34
C GLY A 256 15.07 -6.69 15.82
N ALA A 257 14.31 -5.99 16.67
CA ALA A 257 14.25 -6.18 18.12
C ALA A 257 13.72 -7.58 18.51
N ASP A 258 14.08 -8.05 19.70
CA ASP A 258 13.80 -9.41 20.21
C ASP A 258 13.16 -9.45 21.62
N ALA A 259 12.88 -8.27 22.20
CA ALA A 259 12.02 -8.12 23.37
C ALA A 259 11.33 -6.75 23.34
N ILE A 260 10.19 -6.63 24.03
CA ILE A 260 9.42 -5.38 24.15
C ILE A 260 8.84 -5.24 25.57
N GLN A 261 8.66 -4.00 26.01
CA GLN A 261 7.84 -3.66 27.16
C GLN A 261 6.91 -2.51 26.77
N ALA A 262 5.63 -2.59 27.12
CA ALA A 262 4.62 -1.58 26.84
C ALA A 262 4.03 -1.02 28.13
N SER A 263 3.68 0.27 28.09
CA SER A 263 3.04 0.98 29.19
C SER A 263 1.93 1.89 28.68
N VAL A 264 0.87 2.05 29.48
CA VAL A 264 -0.13 3.11 29.30
C VAL A 264 -0.27 3.89 30.59
N VAL A 265 -0.07 5.20 30.49
CA VAL A 265 -0.28 6.17 31.58
C VAL A 265 -1.59 6.91 31.32
N GLY A 266 -2.44 7.03 32.34
CA GLY A 266 -3.73 7.73 32.27
C GLY A 266 -4.87 6.98 32.94
N GLY A 267 -5.94 7.69 33.33
CA GLY A 267 -7.01 7.14 34.18
C GLY A 267 -8.07 6.29 33.45
N SER A 268 -8.07 6.24 32.11
CA SER A 268 -9.08 5.53 31.32
C SER A 268 -8.44 4.79 30.14
N LEU A 269 -8.21 3.48 30.29
CA LEU A 269 -7.57 2.67 29.26
C LEU A 269 -8.45 2.60 27.98
N PRO A 270 -7.87 2.66 26.77
CA PRO A 270 -8.60 2.45 25.52
C PRO A 270 -9.25 1.06 25.46
N ALA A 271 -10.40 0.93 24.81
CA ALA A 271 -11.10 -0.35 24.65
C ALA A 271 -10.52 -1.15 23.47
N GLY A 272 -10.26 -2.45 23.66
CA GLY A 272 -9.69 -3.30 22.61
C GLY A 272 -8.30 -2.84 22.16
N LEU A 273 -7.46 -2.37 23.10
CA LEU A 273 -6.10 -1.96 22.85
C LEU A 273 -5.25 -3.18 22.51
N ARG A 274 -4.56 -3.14 21.39
CA ARG A 274 -3.69 -4.21 20.88
C ARG A 274 -2.32 -3.65 20.55
N LEU A 275 -1.29 -4.45 20.75
CA LEU A 275 0.07 -4.21 20.29
C LEU A 275 0.39 -5.21 19.18
N ALA A 276 0.76 -4.73 18.00
CA ALA A 276 1.15 -5.55 16.85
C ALA A 276 2.67 -5.48 16.64
N LEU A 277 3.33 -6.64 16.49
CA LEU A 277 4.77 -6.79 16.30
C LEU A 277 5.03 -7.46 14.95
N VAL A 278 5.49 -6.68 13.98
CA VAL A 278 5.56 -7.05 12.57
C VAL A 278 6.97 -7.52 12.19
N PRO A 279 7.18 -8.79 11.78
CA PRO A 279 8.49 -9.32 11.37
C PRO A 279 8.96 -8.81 10.00
N SER A 280 10.13 -9.27 9.55
CA SER A 280 10.75 -8.85 8.26
C SER A 280 9.93 -9.22 7.02
N ARG A 281 9.14 -10.29 7.11
CA ARG A 281 8.24 -10.82 6.07
C ARG A 281 6.95 -11.28 6.75
N PRO A 282 6.07 -10.35 7.15
CA PRO A 282 4.83 -10.68 7.83
C PRO A 282 3.94 -11.54 6.93
N GLN A 283 3.26 -12.54 7.48
CA GLN A 283 2.25 -13.34 6.80
C GLN A 283 1.29 -13.98 7.81
N GLY A 284 0.07 -13.44 7.89
CA GLY A 284 -0.91 -13.87 8.90
C GLY A 284 -0.64 -13.23 10.26
N GLU A 285 -1.48 -13.56 11.23
CA GLU A 285 -1.47 -13.02 12.58
C GLU A 285 -1.55 -14.17 13.58
N GLU A 286 -0.88 -14.00 14.72
CA GLU A 286 -0.84 -14.92 15.86
C GLU A 286 -1.04 -14.09 17.12
N THR A 287 -2.09 -14.38 17.89
CA THR A 287 -2.27 -13.76 19.21
C THR A 287 -1.44 -14.53 20.22
N LEU A 288 -0.62 -13.82 21.00
CA LEU A 288 0.15 -14.39 22.10
C LEU A 288 -0.62 -14.23 23.40
N GLU A 289 -0.89 -15.33 24.08
CA GLU A 289 -1.51 -15.34 25.41
C GLU A 289 -0.43 -15.30 26.50
N ALA A 290 -0.82 -15.10 27.77
CA ALA A 290 0.12 -15.02 28.89
C ALA A 290 1.02 -16.26 29.03
N ASP A 291 0.47 -17.46 28.79
CA ASP A 291 1.19 -18.74 28.87
C ASP A 291 2.26 -18.93 27.77
N ASP A 292 2.17 -18.20 26.64
CA ASP A 292 3.11 -18.30 25.52
C ASP A 292 4.35 -17.40 25.71
N LEU A 293 4.22 -16.39 26.58
CA LEU A 293 5.20 -15.31 26.76
C LEU A 293 6.28 -15.67 27.77
N LYS A 294 7.50 -15.18 27.52
CA LYS A 294 8.64 -15.33 28.44
C LYS A 294 9.12 -13.96 28.89
N THR A 295 9.30 -13.81 30.19
CA THR A 295 9.84 -12.58 30.78
C THR A 295 11.37 -12.56 30.69
N THR A 296 11.95 -11.35 30.69
CA THR A 296 13.40 -11.14 30.65
C THR A 296 13.79 -9.91 31.48
N GLU A 297 15.03 -9.82 31.93
CA GLU A 297 15.47 -8.68 32.72
C GLU A 297 15.57 -7.39 31.88
N ALA A 298 15.10 -6.28 32.44
CA ALA A 298 15.18 -4.96 31.82
C ALA A 298 15.56 -3.87 32.83
N ALA A 299 16.84 -3.50 32.84
CA ALA A 299 17.35 -2.40 33.67
C ALA A 299 16.55 -1.09 33.45
N PRO A 300 16.47 -0.18 34.44
CA PRO A 300 15.84 1.13 34.26
C PRO A 300 16.49 1.92 33.13
N THR A 301 15.67 2.55 32.29
CA THR A 301 16.10 3.34 31.12
C THR A 301 15.40 4.70 31.12
N PRO A 302 16.05 5.78 30.61
CA PRO A 302 15.44 7.10 30.58
C PRO A 302 14.18 7.13 29.68
N VAL A 303 13.35 8.16 29.89
CA VAL A 303 12.19 8.46 29.05
C VAL A 303 12.57 9.52 28.01
N ILE A 304 12.22 9.27 26.76
CA ILE A 304 12.24 10.26 25.68
C ILE A 304 10.79 10.70 25.47
N GLU A 305 10.39 11.75 26.21
CA GLU A 305 9.16 12.49 25.92
C GLU A 305 9.45 13.51 24.83
N GLU A 306 8.75 13.40 23.71
CA GLU A 306 8.88 14.34 22.61
C GLU A 306 8.10 15.63 22.93
N ALA A 307 8.76 16.55 23.65
CA ALA A 307 8.13 17.80 24.06
C ALA A 307 7.73 18.68 22.86
N ALA A 308 6.45 18.60 22.48
CA ALA A 308 5.80 19.54 21.59
C ALA A 308 5.69 20.92 22.28
N LEU A 309 6.75 21.72 22.19
CA LEU A 309 6.75 23.10 22.66
C LEU A 309 5.64 23.87 21.95
N GLN A 310 4.56 24.16 22.70
CA GLN A 310 3.44 24.99 22.29
C GLN A 310 3.92 26.42 22.00
N SER A 311 4.44 26.61 20.79
CA SER A 311 4.88 27.90 20.28
C SER A 311 3.62 28.69 19.89
N GLN A 312 3.05 29.43 20.85
CA GLN A 312 2.08 30.46 20.52
C GLN A 312 2.70 31.43 19.51
N GLY A 313 1.89 31.83 18.52
CA GLY A 313 2.37 32.40 17.27
C GLY A 313 3.27 33.63 17.46
N ALA A 314 4.55 33.46 17.16
CA ALA A 314 5.49 34.55 16.95
C ALA A 314 5.99 34.49 15.49
N GLN A 315 5.74 35.56 14.74
CA GLN A 315 6.25 35.73 13.38
C GLN A 315 7.79 35.83 13.44
N PRO A 316 8.57 34.98 12.75
CA PRO A 316 10.03 35.04 12.81
C PRO A 316 10.56 36.20 11.96
N ASP A 317 11.08 37.23 12.63
CA ASP A 317 11.71 38.40 12.01
C ASP A 317 13.20 38.08 11.67
N PRO A 318 13.73 38.44 10.48
CA PRO A 318 14.97 37.85 9.96
C PRO A 318 16.22 38.69 10.26
N ALA A 319 16.71 38.71 11.50
CA ALA A 319 18.06 39.25 11.81
C ALA A 319 18.65 38.81 13.16
N ALA A 320 19.54 37.80 13.16
CA ALA A 320 20.65 37.67 14.13
C ALA A 320 21.70 36.67 13.63
N THR A 321 22.85 37.17 13.18
CA THR A 321 24.02 36.35 12.81
C THR A 321 25.00 36.26 13.97
N ALA A 322 25.78 35.17 14.02
CA ALA A 322 26.89 34.91 14.95
C ALA A 322 26.48 34.51 16.38
N LEU A 323 27.24 33.70 17.13
CA LEU A 323 28.70 33.59 17.21
C LEU A 323 29.23 32.16 17.52
N SER A 324 30.56 32.07 17.42
CA SER A 324 31.46 31.26 18.29
C SER A 324 31.89 29.87 17.82
N THR A 325 33.02 29.85 17.12
CA THR A 325 33.86 28.66 16.88
C THR A 325 34.93 28.50 17.96
N SER A 326 35.08 27.28 18.50
CA SER A 326 36.32 26.80 19.13
C SER A 326 36.51 25.31 18.83
N PRO A 327 37.75 24.81 18.61
CA PRO A 327 37.98 23.49 18.02
C PRO A 327 38.10 22.37 19.05
N ALA A 328 37.53 21.20 18.73
CA ALA A 328 37.80 19.94 19.42
C ALA A 328 38.78 19.06 18.62
N LEU A 329 39.65 18.32 19.31
CA LEU A 329 40.74 17.56 18.70
C LEU A 329 40.27 16.42 17.78
N VAL A 330 41.02 16.19 16.70
CA VAL A 330 40.84 15.08 15.77
C VAL A 330 41.54 13.82 16.28
N SER A 331 40.77 12.76 16.58
CA SER A 331 41.30 11.40 16.76
C SER A 331 41.03 10.57 15.50
N ARG A 332 42.09 10.07 14.86
CA ARG A 332 42.00 9.21 13.66
C ARG A 332 41.39 7.84 13.99
N PRO A 333 40.38 7.37 13.23
CA PRO A 333 39.99 5.97 13.25
C PRO A 333 41.07 5.07 12.63
N VAL A 334 41.25 3.88 13.21
CA VAL A 334 42.04 2.78 12.62
C VAL A 334 41.18 2.06 11.57
N ALA A 335 41.77 1.68 10.44
CA ALA A 335 41.03 1.02 9.36
C ALA A 335 40.63 -0.42 9.72
N ALA A 336 39.34 -0.73 9.62
CA ALA A 336 38.83 -2.10 9.64
C ALA A 336 38.97 -2.76 8.24
N PRO A 337 39.18 -4.09 8.15
CA PRO A 337 39.32 -4.76 6.87
C PRO A 337 38.01 -4.76 6.06
N ALA A 338 38.13 -4.63 4.74
CA ALA A 338 36.99 -4.54 3.84
C ALA A 338 36.23 -5.87 3.72
N ALA A 339 34.95 -5.87 4.10
CA ALA A 339 34.02 -6.94 3.75
C ALA A 339 33.68 -6.89 2.25
N ALA A 340 33.44 -8.06 1.65
CA ALA A 340 33.09 -8.18 0.23
C ALA A 340 31.75 -7.45 -0.10
N PRO A 341 31.57 -6.95 -1.33
CA PRO A 341 30.41 -6.14 -1.68
C PRO A 341 29.13 -6.99 -1.69
N VAL A 342 28.23 -6.71 -0.74
CA VAL A 342 26.83 -7.14 -0.82
C VAL A 342 26.21 -6.51 -2.07
N VAL A 343 25.67 -7.33 -2.97
CA VAL A 343 25.06 -6.86 -4.21
C VAL A 343 23.80 -6.07 -3.86
N ALA A 344 23.86 -4.74 -4.01
CA ALA A 344 22.70 -3.89 -3.83
C ALA A 344 21.61 -4.23 -4.86
N PRO A 345 20.32 -4.20 -4.50
CA PRO A 345 19.24 -4.39 -5.45
C PRO A 345 19.30 -3.30 -6.53
N ALA A 346 18.87 -3.65 -7.74
CA ALA A 346 18.65 -2.64 -8.77
C ALA A 346 17.60 -1.64 -8.27
N ALA A 347 17.72 -0.39 -8.73
CA ALA A 347 16.81 0.69 -8.37
C ALA A 347 16.47 1.52 -9.61
N THR A 348 15.20 1.89 -9.77
CA THR A 348 14.73 2.61 -10.94
C THR A 348 15.14 4.08 -10.93
N THR A 349 15.39 4.62 -12.11
CA THR A 349 15.61 6.05 -12.36
C THR A 349 14.63 6.58 -13.44
N ALA A 350 13.48 5.91 -13.59
CA ALA A 350 12.43 6.27 -14.55
C ALA A 350 11.77 7.64 -14.25
N ASN A 351 10.92 8.13 -15.14
CA ASN A 351 10.20 9.42 -15.00
C ASN A 351 11.08 10.63 -14.64
N GLY A 352 12.36 10.59 -15.04
CA GLY A 352 13.35 11.62 -14.75
C GLY A 352 13.72 11.73 -13.27
N LEU A 353 13.51 10.67 -12.48
CA LEU A 353 13.82 10.61 -11.06
C LEU A 353 15.27 11.05 -10.79
N PRO A 354 15.51 11.87 -9.76
CA PRO A 354 16.78 12.56 -9.52
C PRO A 354 17.78 11.71 -8.74
N VAL A 355 17.30 10.60 -8.18
CA VAL A 355 18.03 9.57 -7.43
C VAL A 355 17.42 8.20 -7.80
N PRO A 356 18.16 7.09 -7.65
CA PRO A 356 17.59 5.75 -7.79
C PRO A 356 16.53 5.50 -6.71
N VAL A 357 15.40 4.90 -7.11
CA VAL A 357 14.30 4.49 -6.25
C VAL A 357 14.15 2.97 -6.33
N THR A 358 14.26 2.28 -5.21
CA THR A 358 13.89 0.87 -5.06
C THR A 358 12.38 0.74 -5.20
N THR A 359 11.92 0.13 -6.29
CA THR A 359 10.50 -0.08 -6.57
C THR A 359 9.88 -1.11 -5.62
N ARG A 360 8.54 -1.14 -5.56
CA ARG A 360 7.78 -2.11 -4.77
C ARG A 360 8.16 -3.57 -5.05
N ALA A 361 8.46 -3.91 -6.29
CA ALA A 361 8.93 -5.24 -6.65
C ALA A 361 10.35 -5.54 -6.12
N GLU A 362 11.24 -4.54 -6.11
CA GLU A 362 12.64 -4.68 -5.70
C GLU A 362 12.81 -4.78 -4.17
N TRP A 363 11.97 -4.12 -3.36
CA TRP A 363 11.98 -4.28 -1.90
C TRP A 363 11.10 -5.44 -1.38
N GLY A 364 10.37 -6.12 -2.26
CA GLY A 364 9.58 -7.31 -1.93
C GLY A 364 8.19 -7.03 -1.36
N ALA A 365 7.48 -6.05 -1.91
CA ALA A 365 6.10 -5.75 -1.53
C ALA A 365 5.17 -6.94 -1.81
N ASN A 366 4.52 -7.48 -0.77
CA ASN A 366 3.50 -8.49 -0.96
C ASN A 366 2.21 -7.87 -1.54
N ALA A 367 1.91 -8.16 -2.80
CA ALA A 367 0.75 -7.63 -3.49
C ALA A 367 -0.59 -8.04 -2.86
N SER A 368 -0.65 -9.05 -1.98
CA SER A 368 -1.91 -9.47 -1.33
C SER A 368 -2.42 -8.49 -0.26
N TYR A 369 -1.59 -7.58 0.26
CA TYR A 369 -2.02 -6.56 1.23
C TYR A 369 -2.63 -5.32 0.55
N MET A 370 -2.52 -5.22 -0.78
CA MET A 370 -3.04 -4.09 -1.54
C MET A 370 -4.57 -4.16 -1.61
N SER A 371 -5.24 -3.28 -0.87
CA SER A 371 -6.69 -3.06 -0.99
C SER A 371 -7.06 -1.66 -1.49
N TRP A 372 -6.07 -0.78 -1.70
CA TRP A 372 -6.24 0.58 -2.18
C TRP A 372 -5.73 0.78 -3.61
N ASP A 373 -6.63 1.06 -4.56
CA ASP A 373 -6.26 1.47 -5.92
C ASP A 373 -5.68 2.91 -5.95
N PRO A 374 -4.54 3.17 -6.61
CA PRO A 374 -3.96 4.52 -6.69
C PRO A 374 -4.87 5.55 -7.39
N GLU A 375 -5.14 6.65 -6.68
CA GLU A 375 -5.84 7.83 -7.19
C GLU A 375 -4.88 9.00 -7.41
N TYR A 376 -4.97 9.70 -8.54
CA TYR A 376 -4.02 10.76 -8.92
C TYR A 376 -4.63 12.16 -8.86
N ALA A 377 -4.36 12.86 -7.76
CA ALA A 377 -4.73 14.26 -7.54
C ALA A 377 -3.65 15.23 -8.04
N SER A 378 -4.04 16.48 -8.31
CA SER A 378 -3.08 17.57 -8.50
C SER A 378 -2.37 17.83 -7.19
N ALA A 379 -1.04 17.98 -7.21
CA ALA A 379 -0.26 18.19 -5.99
C ALA A 379 0.88 19.19 -6.24
N GLY A 380 1.14 20.05 -5.25
CA GLY A 380 2.07 21.18 -5.37
C GLY A 380 2.85 21.51 -4.10
N HIS A 381 2.79 20.63 -3.10
CA HIS A 381 3.50 20.74 -1.83
C HIS A 381 4.11 19.38 -1.44
N VAL A 382 5.10 19.37 -0.56
CA VAL A 382 5.75 18.15 -0.06
C VAL A 382 5.74 18.15 1.46
N VAL A 383 5.15 17.14 2.08
CA VAL A 383 5.19 16.94 3.54
C VAL A 383 6.32 15.97 3.86
N VAL A 384 7.29 16.44 4.65
CA VAL A 384 8.42 15.64 5.13
C VAL A 384 8.06 15.06 6.48
N HIS A 385 8.23 13.74 6.58
CA HIS A 385 7.96 12.92 7.75
C HIS A 385 9.24 12.29 8.30
N HIS A 386 9.17 11.78 9.52
CA HIS A 386 10.05 10.72 10.01
C HIS A 386 9.24 9.40 10.09
N THR A 387 9.83 8.31 10.57
CA THR A 387 9.03 7.14 11.01
C THR A 387 8.82 7.12 12.52
N ALA A 388 9.80 7.59 13.31
CA ALA A 388 10.03 7.26 14.73
C ALA A 388 10.75 5.91 14.94
N GLY A 389 11.21 5.68 16.18
CA GLY A 389 11.93 4.48 16.61
C GLY A 389 13.45 4.54 16.47
N THR A 390 14.08 3.43 16.09
CA THR A 390 15.54 3.30 16.11
C THR A 390 16.22 3.99 14.92
N ASN A 391 17.33 4.66 15.19
CA ASN A 391 18.28 5.11 14.16
C ASN A 391 19.42 4.09 13.95
N SER A 392 19.41 2.93 14.62
CA SER A 392 20.54 1.97 14.67
C SER A 392 20.65 1.05 13.45
N TYR A 393 19.54 0.76 12.77
CA TYR A 393 19.40 -0.26 11.72
C TYR A 393 20.46 -0.23 10.59
N SER A 394 20.77 -1.37 9.99
CA SER A 394 21.70 -1.49 8.86
C SER A 394 21.03 -1.32 7.49
N SER A 395 21.79 -1.04 6.44
CA SER A 395 21.25 -0.85 5.08
C SER A 395 20.53 -2.12 4.57
N GLY A 396 21.03 -3.30 4.92
CA GLY A 396 20.37 -4.59 4.62
C GLY A 396 18.99 -4.76 5.26
N GLN A 397 18.69 -4.02 6.33
CA GLN A 397 17.41 -4.08 7.05
C GLN A 397 16.38 -3.06 6.53
N SER A 398 16.78 -2.09 5.71
CA SER A 398 15.90 -1.02 5.25
C SER A 398 14.67 -1.56 4.48
N ALA A 399 14.87 -2.57 3.62
CA ALA A 399 13.77 -3.23 2.93
C ALA A 399 12.85 -4.05 3.88
N SER A 400 13.39 -4.61 4.96
CA SER A 400 12.58 -5.31 5.98
C SER A 400 11.70 -4.35 6.75
N ILE A 401 12.23 -3.17 7.12
CA ILE A 401 11.47 -2.09 7.74
C ILE A 401 10.35 -1.63 6.80
N VAL A 402 10.63 -1.35 5.52
CA VAL A 402 9.60 -0.94 4.54
C VAL A 402 8.50 -2.00 4.37
N ARG A 403 8.83 -3.30 4.41
CA ARG A 403 7.82 -4.38 4.42
C ARG A 403 6.99 -4.41 5.72
N GLY A 404 7.60 -4.14 6.87
CA GLY A 404 6.90 -4.00 8.15
C GLY A 404 5.91 -2.83 8.13
N ILE A 405 6.36 -1.65 7.69
CA ILE A 405 5.52 -0.45 7.53
C ILE A 405 4.37 -0.73 6.55
N TYR A 406 4.62 -1.46 5.46
CA TYR A 406 3.57 -1.84 4.52
C TYR A 406 2.49 -2.69 5.17
N TYR A 407 2.84 -3.73 5.94
CA TYR A 407 1.82 -4.53 6.62
C TYR A 407 1.07 -3.69 7.67
N TYR A 408 1.79 -2.93 8.49
CA TYR A 408 1.20 -2.12 9.55
C TYR A 408 0.20 -1.09 8.98
N HIS A 409 0.58 -0.33 7.96
CA HIS A 409 -0.33 0.63 7.31
C HIS A 409 -1.44 -0.04 6.50
N ALA A 410 -1.14 -1.08 5.71
CA ALA A 410 -2.10 -1.66 4.79
C ALA A 410 -3.12 -2.59 5.46
N VAL A 411 -2.68 -3.36 6.46
CA VAL A 411 -3.46 -4.41 7.13
C VAL A 411 -3.85 -3.98 8.54
N THR A 412 -2.90 -3.69 9.42
CA THR A 412 -3.18 -3.40 10.85
C THR A 412 -3.99 -2.11 11.03
N LEU A 413 -3.61 -1.02 10.36
CA LEU A 413 -4.36 0.25 10.37
C LEU A 413 -5.47 0.32 9.31
N ASP A 414 -5.63 -0.72 8.47
CA ASP A 414 -6.67 -0.86 7.45
C ASP A 414 -6.71 0.29 6.41
N TRP A 415 -5.57 0.95 6.16
CA TRP A 415 -5.49 1.99 5.11
C TRP A 415 -5.51 1.37 3.71
N GLY A 416 -4.90 0.18 3.56
CA GLY A 416 -4.85 -0.59 2.31
C GLY A 416 -3.60 -0.42 1.45
N ASP A 417 -2.70 0.53 1.78
CA ASP A 417 -1.30 0.63 1.32
C ASP A 417 -0.52 1.68 2.16
N ILE A 418 0.82 1.70 2.08
CA ILE A 418 1.73 2.60 2.84
C ILE A 418 1.30 4.08 2.74
N GLY A 419 1.19 4.75 3.89
CA GLY A 419 0.90 6.19 4.05
C GLY A 419 1.61 7.10 3.05
N TYR A 420 2.95 7.06 3.06
CA TYR A 420 3.87 7.94 2.32
C TYR A 420 4.07 7.54 0.85
N ASN A 421 4.33 8.51 -0.03
CA ASN A 421 4.70 8.23 -1.42
C ASN A 421 6.09 7.64 -1.57
N PHE A 422 7.04 8.13 -0.76
CA PHE A 422 8.42 7.65 -0.74
C PHE A 422 8.93 7.54 0.70
N LEU A 423 9.79 6.56 0.94
CA LEU A 423 10.56 6.44 2.18
C LEU A 423 12.04 6.57 1.84
N VAL A 424 12.83 7.21 2.69
CA VAL A 424 14.27 7.43 2.48
C VAL A 424 15.03 6.97 3.71
N ASP A 425 15.88 5.95 3.55
CA ASP A 425 16.71 5.46 4.64
C ASP A 425 17.87 6.42 4.97
N LYS A 426 18.51 6.21 6.14
CA LYS A 426 19.66 7.02 6.58
C LYS A 426 20.90 6.88 5.67
N PHE A 427 20.91 5.97 4.71
CA PHE A 427 21.96 5.78 3.71
C PHE A 427 21.67 6.52 2.40
N GLY A 428 20.47 7.09 2.26
CA GLY A 428 20.01 7.82 1.07
C GLY A 428 19.28 6.96 0.05
N THR A 429 19.01 5.68 0.34
CA THR A 429 18.19 4.81 -0.51
C THR A 429 16.74 5.30 -0.47
N VAL A 430 16.14 5.56 -1.63
CA VAL A 430 14.72 5.90 -1.72
C VAL A 430 13.93 4.65 -2.08
N PHE A 431 12.84 4.40 -1.37
CA PHE A 431 11.88 3.33 -1.66
C PHE A 431 10.58 3.93 -2.19
N GLU A 432 10.00 3.32 -3.22
CA GLU A 432 8.60 3.60 -3.59
C GLU A 432 7.70 3.08 -2.47
N GLY A 433 7.06 4.00 -1.74
CA GLY A 433 6.02 3.71 -0.76
C GLY A 433 4.70 3.44 -1.50
N ARG A 434 3.71 4.31 -1.32
CA ARG A 434 2.40 4.29 -2.00
C ARG A 434 2.54 3.90 -3.47
N SER A 435 1.83 2.85 -3.86
CA SER A 435 1.78 2.33 -5.23
C SER A 435 1.42 3.43 -6.23
N GLY A 436 2.13 3.45 -7.36
CA GLY A 436 1.91 4.44 -8.42
C GLY A 436 2.64 5.78 -8.21
N SER A 437 3.35 5.98 -7.10
CA SER A 437 4.11 7.22 -6.86
C SER A 437 5.24 7.43 -7.87
N VAL A 438 5.95 6.36 -8.27
CA VAL A 438 6.94 6.46 -9.36
C VAL A 438 6.27 6.73 -10.71
N ALA A 439 5.09 6.13 -10.93
CA ALA A 439 4.28 6.24 -12.14
C ALA A 439 3.43 7.53 -12.24
N ALA A 440 3.46 8.39 -11.22
CA ALA A 440 2.56 9.54 -11.11
C ALA A 440 2.74 10.52 -12.29
N PRO A 441 1.65 10.99 -12.94
CA PRO A 441 1.71 11.98 -14.02
C PRO A 441 2.36 13.30 -13.59
N ALA A 442 2.85 14.09 -14.55
CA ALA A 442 3.37 15.43 -14.24
C ALA A 442 2.28 16.33 -13.61
N GLY A 443 2.64 17.08 -12.56
CA GLY A 443 1.72 17.87 -11.75
C GLY A 443 0.76 17.08 -10.87
N LYS A 444 0.90 15.76 -10.79
CA LYS A 444 0.07 14.89 -9.95
C LYS A 444 0.91 14.00 -9.05
N MET A 445 0.28 13.52 -7.98
CA MET A 445 0.82 12.47 -7.12
C MET A 445 -0.27 11.45 -6.79
N SER A 446 0.11 10.22 -6.43
CA SER A 446 -0.84 9.28 -5.84
C SER A 446 -1.26 9.82 -4.47
N VAL A 447 -2.55 9.95 -4.21
CA VAL A 447 -3.07 10.41 -2.92
C VAL A 447 -2.56 9.48 -1.81
N GLY A 448 -2.11 10.10 -0.72
CA GLY A 448 -1.52 9.42 0.43
C GLY A 448 -2.52 9.11 1.55
N ALA A 449 -1.96 8.67 2.67
CA ALA A 449 -2.59 8.57 3.98
C ALA A 449 -1.56 8.99 5.05
N HIS A 450 -0.70 9.94 4.72
CA HIS A 450 0.45 10.32 5.54
C HIS A 450 0.19 11.56 6.41
N ALA A 451 -0.82 12.37 6.09
CA ALA A 451 -1.18 13.57 6.83
C ALA A 451 -2.66 13.86 6.60
N ARG A 452 -3.50 13.57 7.60
CA ARG A 452 -4.96 13.56 7.47
C ARG A 452 -5.47 14.89 6.91
N GLY A 453 -6.37 14.81 5.93
CA GLY A 453 -6.97 15.97 5.26
C GLY A 453 -6.03 16.95 4.54
N VAL A 454 -4.73 16.68 4.43
CA VAL A 454 -3.82 17.25 3.41
C VAL A 454 -3.15 16.17 2.54
N ASN A 455 -3.59 14.91 2.66
CA ASN A 455 -3.28 13.78 1.78
C ASN A 455 -3.46 14.11 0.30
N THR A 456 -4.50 14.90 -0.02
CA THR A 456 -4.73 15.46 -1.36
C THR A 456 -4.06 16.82 -1.47
N GLY A 457 -3.27 17.03 -2.52
CA GLY A 457 -2.53 18.29 -2.78
C GLY A 457 -1.04 18.21 -2.46
N THR A 458 -0.60 17.16 -1.78
CA THR A 458 0.78 16.98 -1.32
C THR A 458 1.44 15.71 -1.88
N MET A 459 2.75 15.58 -1.67
CA MET A 459 3.50 14.33 -1.76
C MET A 459 4.18 14.09 -0.39
N GLY A 460 3.98 12.90 0.20
CA GLY A 460 4.62 12.52 1.45
C GLY A 460 5.97 11.84 1.23
N ILE A 461 7.04 12.35 1.86
CA ILE A 461 8.34 11.68 1.94
C ILE A 461 8.67 11.42 3.41
N SER A 462 8.85 10.16 3.81
CA SER A 462 9.30 9.81 5.17
C SER A 462 10.80 9.53 5.24
N MET A 463 11.48 10.14 6.20
CA MET A 463 12.86 9.83 6.60
C MET A 463 12.82 8.68 7.60
N MET A 464 13.27 7.49 7.22
CA MET A 464 13.22 6.31 8.09
C MET A 464 14.19 6.46 9.27
N GLY A 465 13.64 6.62 10.47
CA GLY A 465 14.36 7.01 11.69
C GLY A 465 13.52 7.96 12.54
N ASP A 466 14.09 8.42 13.65
CA ASP A 466 13.43 9.27 14.66
C ASP A 466 13.75 10.77 14.50
N TYR A 467 15.03 11.11 14.35
CA TYR A 467 15.51 12.49 14.17
C TYR A 467 15.02 13.54 15.20
N SER A 468 14.56 13.12 16.38
CA SER A 468 14.17 14.02 17.46
C SER A 468 15.37 14.53 18.24
N ALA A 469 16.40 13.70 18.43
CA ALA A 469 17.69 14.10 19.01
C ALA A 469 18.89 13.96 18.05
N VAL A 470 18.77 13.21 16.95
CA VAL A 470 19.86 12.89 16.02
C VAL A 470 19.63 13.60 14.68
N SER A 471 20.68 14.09 14.01
CA SER A 471 20.54 14.66 12.67
C SER A 471 20.30 13.57 11.61
N PRO A 472 19.37 13.77 10.66
CA PRO A 472 19.39 13.04 9.40
C PRO A 472 20.75 13.15 8.73
N SER A 473 21.13 12.12 7.96
CA SER A 473 22.42 12.09 7.25
C SER A 473 22.39 12.98 6.01
N ASP A 474 23.55 13.46 5.57
CA ASP A 474 23.66 14.24 4.32
C ASP A 474 23.15 13.46 3.10
N ALA A 475 23.33 12.14 3.07
CA ALA A 475 22.83 11.28 1.99
C ALA A 475 21.29 11.24 1.96
N GLN A 476 20.66 11.09 3.13
CA GLN A 476 19.20 11.10 3.28
C GLN A 476 18.62 12.48 2.94
N LEU A 477 19.18 13.56 3.50
CA LEU A 477 18.78 14.93 3.17
C LEU A 477 18.95 15.24 1.68
N SER A 478 20.03 14.74 1.04
CA SER A 478 20.25 14.86 -0.40
C SER A 478 19.14 14.18 -1.20
N SER A 479 18.79 12.94 -0.85
CA SER A 479 17.73 12.19 -1.54
C SER A 479 16.34 12.80 -1.34
N VAL A 480 15.97 13.19 -0.10
CA VAL A 480 14.69 13.86 0.18
C VAL A 480 14.58 15.19 -0.58
N GLY A 481 15.61 16.05 -0.50
CA GLY A 481 15.62 17.33 -1.20
C GLY A 481 15.56 17.18 -2.72
N LYS A 482 16.34 16.24 -3.29
CA LYS A 482 16.28 15.94 -4.72
C LYS A 482 14.89 15.47 -5.14
N MET A 483 14.29 14.51 -4.43
CA MET A 483 12.95 14.00 -4.71
C MET A 483 11.89 15.10 -4.65
N ALA A 484 11.92 15.96 -3.63
CA ALA A 484 11.03 17.11 -3.52
C ALA A 484 11.20 18.10 -4.70
N GLY A 485 12.44 18.45 -5.05
CA GLY A 485 12.75 19.34 -6.17
C GLY A 485 12.33 18.78 -7.54
N TRP A 486 12.52 17.47 -7.76
CA TRP A 486 12.04 16.76 -8.95
C TRP A 486 10.52 16.82 -9.08
N PHE A 487 9.81 16.51 -7.99
CA PHE A 487 8.35 16.50 -7.97
C PHE A 487 7.77 17.89 -8.24
N LEU A 488 8.23 18.91 -7.51
CA LEU A 488 7.73 20.29 -7.65
C LEU A 488 8.06 20.87 -9.05
N LYS A 489 9.24 20.56 -9.61
CA LYS A 489 9.58 20.89 -11.00
C LYS A 489 8.63 20.23 -12.00
N ARG A 490 8.27 18.96 -11.80
CA ARG A 490 7.27 18.25 -12.62
C ARG A 490 5.85 18.82 -12.47
N ALA A 491 5.57 19.54 -11.39
CA ALA A 491 4.34 20.33 -11.21
C ALA A 491 4.40 21.73 -11.82
N GLY A 492 5.49 22.09 -12.52
CA GLY A 492 5.66 23.41 -13.13
C GLY A 492 6.04 24.51 -12.13
N ILE A 493 6.41 24.14 -10.90
CA ILE A 493 6.79 25.09 -9.84
C ILE A 493 8.29 25.39 -9.97
N SER A 494 8.62 26.65 -10.22
CA SER A 494 10.00 27.16 -10.33
C SER A 494 10.59 27.59 -8.98
N ASP A 495 9.78 28.29 -8.17
CA ASP A 495 10.09 28.62 -6.78
C ASP A 495 9.64 27.48 -5.87
N VAL A 496 10.54 26.52 -5.65
CA VAL A 496 10.26 25.31 -4.85
C VAL A 496 10.62 25.47 -3.37
N ALA A 497 11.31 26.57 -3.02
CA ALA A 497 11.61 26.95 -1.64
C ALA A 497 10.59 27.95 -1.06
N GLY A 498 9.82 28.63 -1.91
CA GLY A 498 8.81 29.62 -1.54
C GLY A 498 7.52 29.06 -0.92
N TRP A 499 6.50 29.90 -0.91
CA TRP A 499 5.23 29.69 -0.20
C TRP A 499 4.04 29.66 -1.16
N ALA A 500 3.00 28.93 -0.79
CA ALA A 500 1.71 28.94 -1.48
C ALA A 500 0.57 28.41 -0.60
N GLY A 501 -0.66 28.76 -0.95
CA GLY A 501 -1.86 28.19 -0.35
C GLY A 501 -1.93 26.67 -0.54
N LEU A 502 -1.99 25.94 0.57
CA LEU A 502 -2.38 24.53 0.61
C LEU A 502 -3.84 24.45 1.06
N HIS A 503 -4.67 23.71 0.33
CA HIS A 503 -6.05 23.46 0.74
C HIS A 503 -6.08 22.40 1.83
N VAL A 504 -6.87 22.65 2.87
CA VAL A 504 -6.95 21.81 4.06
C VAL A 504 -8.37 21.27 4.17
N TRP A 505 -8.56 19.97 3.95
CA TRP A 505 -9.88 19.34 4.01
C TRP A 505 -10.35 19.16 5.45
N THR A 506 -9.52 18.56 6.30
CA THR A 506 -9.78 18.27 7.72
C THR A 506 -8.47 18.18 8.51
N THR A 507 -8.40 18.75 9.71
CA THR A 507 -7.30 18.59 10.67
C THR A 507 -7.75 19.23 11.99
N GLU A 508 -7.18 18.81 13.10
CA GLU A 508 -7.36 19.44 14.41
C GLU A 508 -6.79 20.86 14.45
N ARG A 509 -5.77 21.15 13.64
CA ARG A 509 -4.97 22.39 13.71
C ARG A 509 -5.57 23.58 12.95
N TYR A 510 -6.37 23.31 11.92
CA TYR A 510 -6.92 24.31 11.00
C TYR A 510 -8.37 23.98 10.63
N GLN A 511 -9.19 25.02 10.46
CA GLN A 511 -10.59 24.84 10.09
C GLN A 511 -10.73 24.11 8.73
N ALA A 512 -11.61 23.11 8.69
CA ALA A 512 -11.95 22.35 7.49
C ALA A 512 -12.37 23.25 6.32
N GLY A 513 -11.87 22.96 5.12
CA GLY A 513 -12.09 23.72 3.89
C GLY A 513 -11.26 25.00 3.76
N SER A 514 -10.40 25.32 4.74
CA SER A 514 -9.51 26.49 4.67
C SER A 514 -8.40 26.33 3.62
N THR A 515 -7.74 27.43 3.28
CA THR A 515 -6.53 27.42 2.45
C THR A 515 -5.46 28.24 3.15
N ILE A 516 -4.41 27.57 3.61
CA ILE A 516 -3.38 28.15 4.48
C ILE A 516 -2.12 28.38 3.65
N SER A 517 -1.52 29.58 3.75
CA SER A 517 -0.23 29.84 3.12
C SER A 517 0.87 29.08 3.85
N MET A 518 1.53 28.14 3.16
CA MET A 518 2.54 27.26 3.72
C MET A 518 3.78 27.19 2.80
N PRO A 519 4.96 26.83 3.32
CA PRO A 519 6.11 26.52 2.48
C PRO A 519 5.80 25.37 1.52
N ARG A 520 6.33 25.40 0.31
CA ARG A 520 6.19 24.31 -0.68
C ARG A 520 6.75 22.97 -0.19
N ILE A 521 7.69 23.00 0.74
CA ILE A 521 8.24 21.82 1.44
C ILE A 521 8.13 22.09 2.93
N LEU A 522 7.32 21.31 3.64
CA LEU A 522 6.90 21.51 5.03
C LEU A 522 7.10 20.23 5.84
N GLY A 523 7.12 20.32 7.17
CA GLY A 523 7.12 19.16 8.07
C GLY A 523 5.70 18.71 8.40
N HIS A 524 5.52 17.48 8.91
CA HIS A 524 4.19 17.01 9.30
C HIS A 524 3.55 17.88 10.40
N ARG A 525 4.33 18.28 11.40
CA ARG A 525 3.95 19.24 12.46
C ARG A 525 3.47 20.63 11.99
N ASP A 526 3.65 20.97 10.71
CA ASP A 526 3.12 22.22 10.13
C ASP A 526 1.61 22.11 9.82
N VAL A 527 1.08 20.90 9.65
CA VAL A 527 -0.34 20.60 9.31
C VAL A 527 -1.09 19.83 10.39
N GLY A 528 -0.36 19.21 11.33
CA GLY A 528 -0.88 18.30 12.33
C GLY A 528 -0.37 18.55 13.77
N TYR A 529 -0.95 17.88 14.76
CA TYR A 529 -0.49 17.91 16.17
C TYR A 529 0.40 16.70 16.46
N THR A 530 1.59 16.72 15.88
CA THR A 530 2.59 15.65 16.01
C THR A 530 4.00 16.22 16.15
N THR A 531 4.91 15.41 16.68
CA THR A 531 6.34 15.68 16.75
C THR A 531 7.04 15.43 15.41
N CYS A 532 6.44 14.69 14.48
CA CYS A 532 6.99 14.37 13.16
C CYS A 532 7.35 15.66 12.35
N PRO A 533 8.54 15.79 11.73
CA PRO A 533 9.58 14.78 11.49
C PRO A 533 10.75 14.82 12.49
N GLY A 534 10.45 14.99 13.78
CA GLY A 534 11.43 15.12 14.85
C GLY A 534 12.09 16.50 14.92
N ASN A 535 12.56 16.91 16.10
CA ASN A 535 13.07 18.28 16.31
C ASN A 535 14.32 18.60 15.48
N VAL A 536 15.30 17.69 15.40
CA VAL A 536 16.48 17.91 14.55
C VAL A 536 16.10 17.75 13.08
N GLY A 537 15.27 16.78 12.72
CA GLY A 537 14.76 16.61 11.35
C GLY A 537 14.05 17.86 10.82
N TYR A 538 13.16 18.45 11.61
CA TYR A 538 12.45 19.70 11.30
C TYR A 538 13.43 20.88 11.10
N SER A 539 14.48 20.99 11.92
CA SER A 539 15.53 22.01 11.74
C SER A 539 16.26 21.92 10.38
N ARG A 540 16.25 20.74 9.73
CA ARG A 540 16.86 20.52 8.41
C ARG A 540 15.96 20.86 7.22
N LEU A 541 14.69 21.24 7.41
CA LEU A 541 13.79 21.61 6.29
C LEU A 541 14.36 22.72 5.40
N GLY A 542 15.12 23.67 5.96
CA GLY A 542 15.83 24.69 5.19
C GLY A 542 16.89 24.11 4.23
N ALA A 543 17.64 23.10 4.67
CA ALA A 543 18.62 22.41 3.82
C ALA A 543 17.93 21.60 2.72
N ILE A 544 16.82 20.92 3.04
CA ILE A 544 16.00 20.19 2.07
C ILE A 544 15.47 21.13 0.98
N ARG A 545 14.95 22.32 1.35
CA ARG A 545 14.51 23.36 0.41
C ARG A 545 15.63 23.85 -0.52
N THR A 546 16.84 24.08 0.01
CA THR A 546 18.02 24.48 -0.79
C THR A 546 18.42 23.40 -1.81
N ILE A 547 18.46 22.14 -1.38
CA ILE A 547 18.76 20.98 -2.26
C ILE A 547 17.66 20.83 -3.33
N ALA A 548 16.39 20.98 -2.95
CA ALA A 548 15.26 20.95 -3.87
C ALA A 548 15.33 22.06 -4.92
N GLN A 549 15.68 23.29 -4.52
CA GLN A 549 15.84 24.41 -5.44
C GLN A 549 17.01 24.20 -6.41
N SER A 550 18.12 23.63 -5.94
CA SER A 550 19.23 23.26 -6.82
C SER A 550 18.82 22.20 -7.84
N GLN A 551 18.06 21.19 -7.42
CA GLN A 551 17.53 20.15 -8.29
C GLN A 551 16.47 20.67 -9.29
N SER A 552 15.62 21.62 -8.87
CA SER A 552 14.61 22.21 -9.75
C SER A 552 15.25 23.14 -10.78
N SER A 553 16.21 23.98 -10.37
CA SER A 553 16.92 24.94 -11.23
C SER A 553 17.93 24.31 -12.19
N ALA A 554 18.33 23.05 -12.00
CA ALA A 554 19.20 22.34 -12.92
C ALA A 554 18.59 22.25 -14.33
N SER A 555 19.12 23.05 -15.27
CA SER A 555 18.70 23.06 -16.67
C SER A 555 18.84 21.67 -17.28
N GLN A 556 17.85 21.21 -18.07
CA GLN A 556 18.09 20.10 -19.00
C GLN A 556 18.98 20.61 -20.14
N GLY A 557 20.29 20.64 -19.90
CA GLY A 557 21.30 20.98 -20.90
C GLY A 557 21.36 19.87 -21.96
N GLY A 558 20.99 20.20 -23.19
CA GLY A 558 21.06 19.26 -24.30
C GLY A 558 22.51 18.98 -24.74
N GLY A 559 22.72 17.80 -25.34
CA GLY A 559 23.76 17.62 -26.35
C GLY A 559 25.23 17.71 -25.90
N GLY A 560 25.59 17.19 -24.71
CA GLY A 560 27.00 17.20 -24.28
C GLY A 560 27.34 16.19 -23.18
N GLY A 561 27.62 14.94 -23.55
CA GLY A 561 28.41 14.03 -22.70
C GLY A 561 27.83 13.64 -21.33
N ALA A 562 26.52 13.37 -21.23
CA ALA A 562 25.97 12.71 -20.03
C ALA A 562 26.71 11.37 -19.77
N PRO A 563 27.19 11.11 -18.53
CA PRO A 563 28.05 9.95 -18.25
C PRO A 563 27.31 8.66 -18.58
N SER A 564 27.90 7.88 -19.48
CA SER A 564 27.43 6.57 -19.91
C SER A 564 28.23 5.49 -19.19
N THR A 565 27.59 4.43 -18.67
CA THR A 565 28.32 3.30 -18.07
C THR A 565 28.85 2.31 -19.11
N VAL A 566 28.50 2.50 -20.38
CA VAL A 566 29.09 1.79 -21.53
C VAL A 566 29.68 2.77 -22.53
N ALA A 567 30.73 2.34 -23.23
CA ALA A 567 31.34 3.09 -24.30
C ALA A 567 30.40 3.25 -25.52
N GLN A 568 30.59 4.31 -26.31
CA GLN A 568 29.72 4.67 -27.44
C GLN A 568 29.72 3.63 -28.58
N ASN A 569 30.75 2.78 -28.64
CA ASN A 569 30.91 1.65 -29.57
C ASN A 569 30.30 0.34 -29.05
N HIS A 570 29.74 0.29 -27.83
CA HIS A 570 29.04 -0.88 -27.32
C HIS A 570 27.89 -1.26 -28.28
N PRO A 571 27.70 -2.54 -28.65
CA PRO A 571 26.74 -2.95 -29.68
C PRO A 571 25.32 -2.45 -29.42
N GLY A 572 24.87 -2.45 -28.16
CA GLY A 572 23.59 -1.88 -27.78
C GLY A 572 23.49 -0.36 -27.89
N ALA A 573 24.57 0.38 -27.67
CA ALA A 573 24.59 1.83 -27.86
C ALA A 573 24.52 2.19 -29.36
N ALA A 574 25.19 1.41 -30.21
CA ALA A 574 25.08 1.51 -31.66
C ALA A 574 23.68 1.14 -32.16
N ALA A 575 23.09 0.05 -31.64
CA ALA A 575 21.77 -0.43 -32.03
C ALA A 575 20.65 0.57 -31.64
N LEU A 576 20.68 1.12 -30.42
CA LEU A 576 19.74 2.17 -30.00
C LEU A 576 19.84 3.39 -30.93
N ARG A 577 21.06 3.88 -31.18
CA ARG A 577 21.32 5.02 -32.09
C ARG A 577 20.80 4.75 -33.51
N GLY A 578 21.06 3.56 -34.05
CA GLY A 578 20.64 3.16 -35.39
C GLY A 578 19.12 2.99 -35.54
N ALA A 579 18.41 2.68 -34.46
CA ALA A 579 16.96 2.52 -34.46
C ALA A 579 16.16 3.82 -34.20
N LEU A 580 16.82 4.92 -33.81
CA LEU A 580 16.18 6.20 -33.55
C LEU A 580 15.44 6.84 -34.74
N PRO A 581 15.93 6.78 -36.01
CA PRO A 581 15.21 7.36 -37.14
C PRO A 581 13.80 6.79 -37.34
N ALA A 582 13.60 5.50 -37.04
CA ALA A 582 12.29 4.85 -37.06
C ALA A 582 11.44 5.13 -35.80
N ASN A 583 12.04 5.70 -34.75
CA ASN A 583 11.44 5.91 -33.44
C ASN A 583 11.47 7.38 -32.99
N GLY A 584 11.54 8.33 -33.94
CA GLY A 584 11.67 9.77 -33.66
C GLY A 584 10.55 10.37 -32.79
N TRP A 585 9.41 9.67 -32.64
CA TRP A 585 8.36 9.99 -31.68
C TRP A 585 8.85 10.04 -30.23
N ILE A 586 9.95 9.34 -29.89
CA ILE A 586 10.46 9.26 -28.52
C ILE A 586 11.24 10.52 -28.09
N GLY A 587 11.60 11.39 -29.03
CA GLY A 587 12.30 12.65 -28.78
C GLY A 587 13.81 12.53 -28.57
N ALA A 588 14.42 13.62 -28.09
CA ALA A 588 15.86 13.69 -27.84
C ALA A 588 16.31 12.80 -26.67
N ALA A 589 17.57 12.36 -26.67
CA ALA A 589 18.14 11.60 -25.56
C ALA A 589 18.36 12.49 -24.33
N THR A 590 17.83 12.06 -23.19
CA THR A 590 17.96 12.76 -21.90
C THR A 590 19.08 12.19 -21.02
N THR A 591 19.64 11.02 -21.38
CA THR A 591 20.78 10.41 -20.69
C THR A 591 21.83 9.85 -21.64
N GLY A 592 22.99 9.51 -21.07
CA GLY A 592 23.92 8.55 -21.66
C GLY A 592 23.32 7.14 -21.76
N VAL A 593 24.09 6.20 -22.31
CA VAL A 593 23.70 4.78 -22.39
C VAL A 593 24.19 4.05 -21.14
N TYR A 594 23.29 3.32 -20.48
CA TYR A 594 23.56 2.58 -19.25
C TYR A 594 23.48 1.08 -19.47
N ALA A 595 24.43 0.33 -18.88
CA ALA A 595 24.30 -1.12 -18.74
C ALA A 595 23.13 -1.50 -17.81
N SER A 596 22.46 -2.61 -18.11
CA SER A 596 21.48 -3.24 -17.23
C SER A 596 22.14 -4.39 -16.46
N SER A 597 21.77 -4.59 -15.19
CA SER A 597 22.23 -5.72 -14.37
C SER A 597 21.83 -7.09 -14.92
N LYS A 598 20.74 -7.18 -15.70
CA LYS A 598 20.34 -8.38 -16.46
C LYS A 598 21.19 -8.63 -17.72
N GLY A 599 22.17 -7.78 -18.00
CA GLY A 599 22.88 -7.71 -19.28
C GLY A 599 22.06 -6.99 -20.34
N GLY A 600 22.74 -6.37 -21.31
CA GLY A 600 22.13 -5.41 -22.24
C GLY A 600 22.27 -3.96 -21.76
N VAL A 601 21.61 -3.03 -22.44
CA VAL A 601 21.69 -1.58 -22.16
C VAL A 601 20.34 -0.88 -22.28
N PHE A 602 20.26 0.34 -21.76
CA PHE A 602 19.14 1.25 -21.96
C PHE A 602 19.59 2.71 -22.05
N GLN A 603 18.77 3.56 -22.65
CA GLN A 603 18.99 5.01 -22.77
C GLN A 603 17.64 5.73 -22.67
N ARG A 604 17.59 6.83 -21.92
CA ARG A 604 16.36 7.63 -21.78
C ARG A 604 16.24 8.71 -22.84
N PHE A 605 15.00 9.00 -23.19
CA PHE A 605 14.59 10.01 -24.16
C PHE A 605 13.43 10.84 -23.57
N GLU A 606 13.08 11.96 -24.20
CA GLU A 606 12.03 12.88 -23.73
C GLU A 606 10.68 12.20 -23.46
N ARG A 607 10.30 11.20 -24.28
CA ARG A 607 8.96 10.56 -24.28
C ARG A 607 9.01 9.05 -24.06
N GLY A 608 10.13 8.52 -23.56
CA GLY A 608 10.28 7.10 -23.25
C GLY A 608 11.72 6.65 -23.03
N VAL A 609 11.94 5.34 -23.07
CA VAL A 609 13.26 4.72 -22.89
C VAL A 609 13.50 3.69 -23.99
N GLY A 610 14.67 3.76 -24.60
CA GLY A 610 15.17 2.73 -25.51
C GLY A 610 15.92 1.66 -24.73
N TYR A 611 15.61 0.39 -24.98
CA TYR A 611 16.23 -0.78 -24.39
C TYR A 611 16.88 -1.64 -25.47
N TRP A 612 17.96 -2.30 -25.13
CA TRP A 612 18.60 -3.30 -25.98
C TRP A 612 19.10 -4.48 -25.16
N SER A 613 18.85 -5.69 -25.65
CA SER A 613 19.58 -6.89 -25.24
C SER A 613 20.02 -7.67 -26.49
N PRO A 614 21.02 -8.57 -26.38
CA PRO A 614 21.40 -9.43 -27.50
C PRO A 614 20.25 -10.28 -28.06
N ALA A 615 19.24 -10.61 -27.23
CA ALA A 615 18.10 -11.45 -27.60
C ALA A 615 16.92 -10.67 -28.19
N THR A 616 16.76 -9.37 -27.89
CA THR A 616 15.57 -8.59 -28.29
C THR A 616 15.86 -7.46 -29.30
N GLY A 617 17.13 -7.11 -29.50
CA GLY A 617 17.51 -5.96 -30.32
C GLY A 617 17.10 -4.63 -29.68
N ALA A 618 17.14 -3.55 -30.45
CA ALA A 618 16.76 -2.21 -29.97
C ALA A 618 15.24 -2.05 -30.01
N GLN A 619 14.62 -1.81 -28.87
CA GLN A 619 13.18 -1.64 -28.70
C GLN A 619 12.89 -0.41 -27.82
N PHE A 620 11.78 0.27 -28.07
CA PHE A 620 11.45 1.53 -27.39
C PHE A 620 10.12 1.43 -26.66
N VAL A 621 10.11 1.85 -25.39
CA VAL A 621 8.94 1.84 -24.51
C VAL A 621 8.63 3.26 -24.09
N GLY A 622 7.40 3.70 -24.33
CA GLY A 622 6.91 5.03 -23.96
C GLY A 622 5.64 4.94 -23.13
N GLU A 623 5.08 6.08 -22.76
CA GLU A 623 3.86 6.13 -21.96
C GLU A 623 2.61 5.73 -22.77
N PRO A 624 1.59 5.10 -22.13
CA PRO A 624 1.48 4.76 -20.71
C PRO A 624 2.18 3.45 -20.29
N VAL A 625 2.80 2.72 -21.23
CA VAL A 625 3.36 1.38 -20.99
C VAL A 625 4.58 1.43 -20.08
N LEU A 626 5.44 2.45 -20.24
CA LEU A 626 6.66 2.59 -19.45
C LEU A 626 6.37 2.71 -17.95
N SER A 627 5.50 3.62 -17.54
CA SER A 627 5.15 3.78 -16.12
C SER A 627 4.43 2.53 -15.56
N ALA A 628 3.56 1.89 -16.34
CA ALA A 628 2.86 0.69 -15.88
C ALA A 628 3.79 -0.53 -15.76
N TRP A 629 4.75 -0.69 -16.69
CA TRP A 629 5.78 -1.74 -16.65
C TRP A 629 6.79 -1.53 -15.52
N GLY A 630 6.90 -0.30 -15.00
CA GLY A 630 7.69 -0.01 -13.81
C GLY A 630 7.28 -0.78 -12.56
N THR A 631 5.97 -1.03 -12.40
CA THR A 631 5.45 -1.87 -11.30
C THR A 631 5.92 -3.34 -11.39
N TYR A 632 6.42 -3.77 -12.56
CA TYR A 632 6.98 -5.09 -12.82
C TYR A 632 8.51 -5.13 -12.75
N GLY A 633 9.17 -4.07 -12.26
CA GLY A 633 10.63 -4.01 -12.17
C GLY A 633 11.32 -3.91 -13.54
N TYR A 634 10.66 -3.32 -14.54
CA TYR A 634 11.17 -3.10 -15.89
C TYR A 634 11.79 -4.36 -16.53
N GLN A 635 12.97 -4.23 -17.17
CA GLN A 635 13.65 -5.32 -17.87
C GLN A 635 14.21 -6.39 -16.92
N THR A 636 14.47 -6.00 -15.68
CA THR A 636 15.04 -6.85 -14.62
C THR A 636 14.00 -7.75 -13.96
N GLY A 637 12.74 -7.32 -13.89
CA GLY A 637 11.65 -8.10 -13.29
C GLY A 637 10.91 -9.02 -14.27
N SER A 638 9.72 -9.48 -13.85
CA SER A 638 9.08 -10.69 -14.40
C SER A 638 8.55 -10.58 -15.83
N MET A 639 8.41 -9.36 -16.35
CA MET A 639 8.07 -9.10 -17.76
C MET A 639 9.28 -9.14 -18.68
N GLY A 640 10.50 -8.89 -18.18
CA GLY A 640 11.73 -8.90 -18.96
C GLY A 640 11.81 -7.84 -20.05
N TYR A 641 12.80 -7.93 -20.94
CA TYR A 641 13.04 -6.94 -21.99
C TYR A 641 11.84 -6.83 -22.96
N PRO A 642 11.52 -5.63 -23.48
CA PRO A 642 10.63 -5.48 -24.62
C PRO A 642 11.17 -6.25 -25.83
N ARG A 643 10.26 -6.89 -26.58
CA ARG A 643 10.51 -7.61 -27.84
C ARG A 643 9.88 -6.92 -29.06
N SER A 644 9.02 -5.93 -28.83
CA SER A 644 8.45 -5.07 -29.88
C SER A 644 8.39 -3.61 -29.40
N GLY A 645 8.19 -2.68 -30.35
CA GLY A 645 7.57 -1.39 -30.06
C GLY A 645 6.06 -1.53 -29.77
N GLY A 646 5.37 -0.41 -29.55
CA GLY A 646 3.91 -0.39 -29.44
C GLY A 646 3.23 -0.61 -30.79
N VAL A 647 2.44 -1.68 -30.90
CA VAL A 647 1.71 -2.10 -32.11
C VAL A 647 0.22 -1.80 -31.94
N ALA A 648 -0.48 -1.43 -33.02
CA ALA A 648 -1.93 -1.26 -33.01
C ALA A 648 -2.65 -2.62 -33.11
N GLY A 649 -3.64 -2.86 -32.25
CA GLY A 649 -4.46 -4.06 -32.23
C GLY A 649 -5.92 -3.80 -32.66
N VAL A 650 -6.79 -4.81 -32.51
CA VAL A 650 -8.19 -4.72 -32.92
C VAL A 650 -8.94 -3.64 -32.12
N GLY A 651 -9.89 -2.95 -32.78
CA GLY A 651 -10.80 -2.01 -32.12
C GLY A 651 -10.13 -0.77 -31.51
N GLY A 652 -8.98 -0.34 -32.05
CA GLY A 652 -8.22 0.81 -31.54
C GLY A 652 -7.42 0.50 -30.27
N SER A 653 -7.30 -0.77 -29.88
CA SER A 653 -6.34 -1.19 -28.85
C SER A 653 -4.90 -1.03 -29.34
N ARG A 654 -3.96 -1.13 -28.41
CA ARG A 654 -2.53 -1.24 -28.67
C ARG A 654 -1.95 -2.32 -27.77
N HIS A 655 -0.87 -2.94 -28.22
CA HIS A 655 -0.12 -3.91 -27.44
C HIS A 655 1.39 -3.74 -27.61
N GLN A 656 2.17 -4.20 -26.62
CA GLN A 656 3.63 -4.24 -26.67
C GLN A 656 4.10 -5.55 -26.04
N ILE A 657 4.94 -6.29 -26.76
CA ILE A 657 5.40 -7.62 -26.38
C ILE A 657 6.69 -7.49 -25.57
N PHE A 658 6.81 -8.28 -24.52
CA PHE A 658 8.01 -8.42 -23.67
C PHE A 658 8.43 -9.90 -23.61
N GLU A 659 9.58 -10.20 -23.01
CA GLU A 659 10.06 -11.58 -22.83
C GLU A 659 9.09 -12.46 -22.02
N GLY A 660 8.46 -11.91 -20.99
CA GLY A 660 7.61 -12.62 -20.03
C GLY A 660 6.11 -12.41 -20.20
N GLY A 661 5.66 -11.71 -21.24
CA GLY A 661 4.22 -11.44 -21.46
C GLY A 661 3.96 -10.29 -22.43
N ILE A 662 2.73 -9.78 -22.43
CA ILE A 662 2.29 -8.68 -23.30
C ILE A 662 1.56 -7.61 -22.47
N ALA A 663 1.85 -6.34 -22.74
CA ALA A 663 1.06 -5.20 -22.28
C ALA A 663 -0.02 -4.87 -23.30
N TYR A 664 -1.28 -4.75 -22.88
CA TYR A 664 -2.40 -4.26 -23.70
C TYR A 664 -2.98 -2.98 -23.11
N TRP A 665 -3.40 -2.05 -23.96
CA TRP A 665 -4.10 -0.83 -23.55
C TRP A 665 -5.00 -0.27 -24.66
N ARG A 666 -5.85 0.70 -24.32
CA ARG A 666 -6.51 1.60 -25.29
C ARG A 666 -5.96 3.02 -25.07
N PRO A 667 -5.94 3.91 -26.08
CA PRO A 667 -5.61 5.33 -25.87
C PRO A 667 -6.47 5.94 -24.74
N GLY A 668 -5.83 6.55 -23.73
CA GLY A 668 -6.50 7.08 -22.54
C GLY A 668 -6.96 6.05 -21.50
N GLY A 669 -6.82 4.74 -21.78
CA GLY A 669 -7.16 3.66 -20.85
C GLY A 669 -5.97 3.18 -20.01
N ARG A 670 -6.24 2.32 -19.03
CA ARG A 670 -5.20 1.64 -18.22
C ARG A 670 -4.44 0.63 -19.09
N VAL A 671 -3.19 0.36 -18.71
CA VAL A 671 -2.37 -0.73 -19.26
C VAL A 671 -2.59 -1.99 -18.42
N SER A 672 -2.84 -3.12 -19.05
CA SER A 672 -2.98 -4.43 -18.41
C SER A 672 -1.92 -5.39 -18.94
N PHE A 673 -1.17 -6.03 -18.05
CA PHE A 673 -0.16 -7.03 -18.39
C PHE A 673 -0.73 -8.44 -18.27
N ILE A 674 -0.52 -9.24 -19.30
CA ILE A 674 -0.96 -10.64 -19.38
C ILE A 674 0.26 -11.54 -19.68
N ARG A 675 0.39 -12.65 -18.94
CA ARG A 675 1.60 -13.49 -18.91
C ARG A 675 1.25 -14.97 -18.69
N GLY A 676 2.30 -15.81 -18.69
CA GLY A 676 2.21 -17.22 -18.27
C GLY A 676 1.09 -18.03 -18.93
N SER A 677 0.44 -18.89 -18.14
CA SER A 677 -0.60 -19.80 -18.63
C SER A 677 -1.90 -19.10 -19.04
N ILE A 678 -2.25 -17.97 -18.41
CA ILE A 678 -3.46 -17.20 -18.77
C ILE A 678 -3.27 -16.57 -20.17
N LEU A 679 -2.08 -16.00 -20.44
CA LEU A 679 -1.70 -15.56 -21.80
C LEU A 679 -1.81 -16.70 -22.81
N THR A 680 -1.25 -17.87 -22.52
CA THR A 680 -1.28 -19.02 -23.44
C THR A 680 -2.70 -19.49 -23.75
N ALA A 681 -3.57 -19.58 -22.74
CA ALA A 681 -4.97 -19.97 -22.93
C ALA A 681 -5.80 -18.90 -23.66
N TRP A 682 -5.54 -17.61 -23.39
CA TRP A 682 -6.22 -16.50 -24.06
C TRP A 682 -5.80 -16.37 -25.52
N ALA A 683 -4.51 -16.54 -25.81
CA ALA A 683 -3.96 -16.64 -27.16
C ALA A 683 -4.62 -17.78 -27.96
N ALA A 684 -4.70 -18.98 -27.37
CA ALA A 684 -5.39 -20.13 -27.97
C ALA A 684 -6.91 -19.88 -28.17
N SER A 685 -7.50 -18.99 -27.38
CA SER A 685 -8.91 -18.58 -27.50
C SER A 685 -9.18 -17.49 -28.54
N GLY A 686 -8.14 -17.00 -29.24
CA GLY A 686 -8.27 -15.95 -30.27
C GLY A 686 -7.93 -14.52 -29.79
N TRP A 687 -7.13 -14.37 -28.72
CA TRP A 687 -6.61 -13.07 -28.25
C TRP A 687 -7.75 -12.07 -27.96
N GLU A 688 -7.59 -10.79 -28.33
CA GLU A 688 -8.63 -9.77 -28.13
C GLU A 688 -9.91 -9.98 -28.97
N SER A 689 -9.89 -10.91 -29.93
CA SER A 689 -11.08 -11.34 -30.68
C SER A 689 -11.83 -12.49 -29.99
N SER A 690 -11.31 -13.03 -28.89
CA SER A 690 -12.00 -14.01 -28.05
C SER A 690 -13.24 -13.39 -27.39
N TRP A 691 -14.17 -14.25 -26.98
CA TRP A 691 -15.38 -13.83 -26.25
C TRP A 691 -15.09 -13.15 -24.91
N MET A 692 -13.87 -13.29 -24.36
CA MET A 692 -13.41 -12.59 -23.16
C MET A 692 -13.16 -11.10 -23.41
N GLY A 693 -12.79 -10.73 -24.64
CA GLY A 693 -12.27 -9.41 -24.98
C GLY A 693 -10.87 -9.15 -24.44
N LEU A 694 -10.53 -7.87 -24.24
CA LEU A 694 -9.24 -7.44 -23.69
C LEU A 694 -9.11 -7.71 -22.18
N PRO A 695 -7.89 -7.89 -21.66
CA PRO A 695 -7.63 -7.84 -20.22
C PRO A 695 -7.94 -6.43 -19.67
N THR A 696 -8.49 -6.38 -18.45
CA THR A 696 -8.88 -5.15 -17.74
C THR A 696 -8.19 -5.00 -16.39
N SER A 697 -7.52 -6.05 -15.90
CA SER A 697 -6.60 -6.01 -14.78
C SER A 697 -5.28 -6.67 -15.13
N ASN A 698 -4.28 -6.52 -14.25
CA ASN A 698 -3.14 -7.42 -14.18
C ASN A 698 -3.55 -8.79 -13.59
N GLU A 699 -2.64 -9.77 -13.61
CA GLU A 699 -2.78 -10.99 -12.79
C GLU A 699 -2.74 -10.65 -11.30
N ILE A 700 -3.68 -11.21 -10.53
CA ILE A 700 -3.84 -11.03 -9.09
C ILE A 700 -3.64 -12.40 -8.43
N ALA A 701 -2.80 -12.48 -7.39
CA ALA A 701 -2.61 -13.70 -6.62
C ALA A 701 -3.86 -14.04 -5.79
N SER A 702 -4.21 -15.33 -5.70
CA SER A 702 -5.27 -15.83 -4.83
C SER A 702 -4.68 -16.37 -3.53
N SER A 703 -5.35 -16.12 -2.39
CA SER A 703 -4.94 -16.64 -1.08
C SER A 703 -4.87 -18.17 -1.01
N LYS A 704 -5.72 -18.87 -1.77
CA LYS A 704 -5.66 -20.35 -1.98
C LYS A 704 -4.45 -20.80 -2.84
N GLY A 705 -3.53 -19.90 -3.19
CA GLY A 705 -2.53 -20.13 -4.25
C GLY A 705 -3.15 -20.08 -5.64
N GLY A 706 -2.32 -19.90 -6.68
CA GLY A 706 -2.78 -19.61 -8.05
C GLY A 706 -3.00 -18.11 -8.31
N VAL A 707 -3.43 -17.76 -9.53
CA VAL A 707 -3.67 -16.37 -9.96
C VAL A 707 -4.98 -16.23 -10.74
N PHE A 708 -5.52 -15.02 -10.82
CA PHE A 708 -6.65 -14.69 -11.68
C PHE A 708 -6.51 -13.32 -12.33
N GLN A 709 -7.14 -13.11 -13.48
CA GLN A 709 -7.07 -11.87 -14.27
C GLN A 709 -8.43 -11.52 -14.85
N ARG A 710 -8.86 -10.27 -14.72
CA ARG A 710 -10.12 -9.77 -15.26
C ARG A 710 -9.97 -9.37 -16.73
N PHE A 711 -11.04 -9.59 -17.50
CA PHE A 711 -11.19 -9.19 -18.90
C PHE A 711 -12.52 -8.43 -19.07
N GLU A 712 -12.77 -7.88 -20.26
CA GLU A 712 -14.00 -7.14 -20.58
C GLU A 712 -15.30 -7.95 -20.31
N ARG A 713 -15.27 -9.29 -20.42
CA ARG A 713 -16.48 -10.15 -20.38
C ARG A 713 -16.35 -11.39 -19.48
N GLY A 714 -15.34 -11.44 -18.62
CA GLY A 714 -15.11 -12.58 -17.72
C GLY A 714 -13.80 -12.48 -16.96
N VAL A 715 -13.41 -13.58 -16.31
CA VAL A 715 -12.17 -13.70 -15.54
C VAL A 715 -11.46 -15.00 -15.92
N GLY A 716 -10.16 -14.89 -16.21
CA GLY A 716 -9.27 -16.04 -16.35
C GLY A 716 -8.70 -16.43 -14.99
N TYR A 717 -8.74 -17.71 -14.65
CA TYR A 717 -8.18 -18.27 -13.43
C TYR A 717 -7.10 -19.28 -13.79
N TRP A 718 -6.03 -19.35 -13.01
CA TRP A 718 -5.01 -20.37 -13.11
C TRP A 718 -4.65 -20.94 -11.73
N SER A 719 -4.53 -22.26 -11.67
CA SER A 719 -3.87 -22.95 -10.56
C SER A 719 -2.93 -24.03 -11.08
N PRO A 720 -1.95 -24.49 -10.29
CA PRO A 720 -1.10 -25.63 -10.66
C PRO A 720 -1.89 -26.91 -10.95
N ALA A 721 -3.06 -27.10 -10.30
CA ALA A 721 -3.88 -28.30 -10.41
C ALA A 721 -4.86 -28.28 -11.59
N THR A 722 -5.30 -27.10 -12.03
CA THR A 722 -6.39 -26.96 -13.03
C THR A 722 -5.98 -26.31 -14.35
N GLY A 723 -4.77 -25.77 -14.42
CA GLY A 723 -4.32 -24.97 -15.56
C GLY A 723 -5.11 -23.67 -15.68
N ALA A 724 -5.03 -23.01 -16.85
CA ALA A 724 -5.74 -21.75 -17.10
C ALA A 724 -7.13 -22.01 -17.68
N GLN A 725 -8.17 -21.48 -17.04
CA GLN A 725 -9.58 -21.63 -17.41
C GLN A 725 -10.31 -20.30 -17.33
N PHE A 726 -11.31 -20.08 -18.19
CA PHE A 726 -12.07 -18.84 -18.25
C PHE A 726 -13.50 -19.02 -17.71
N VAL A 727 -13.91 -18.13 -16.81
CA VAL A 727 -15.27 -18.07 -16.25
C VAL A 727 -15.91 -16.74 -16.66
N GLY A 728 -17.12 -16.80 -17.19
CA GLY A 728 -17.89 -15.63 -17.62
C GLY A 728 -19.32 -15.67 -17.09
N GLU A 729 -20.10 -14.64 -17.42
CA GLU A 729 -21.51 -14.61 -17.01
C GLU A 729 -22.36 -15.64 -17.78
N PRO A 730 -23.41 -16.22 -17.15
CA PRO A 730 -23.91 -15.94 -15.79
C PRO A 730 -23.20 -16.72 -14.67
N VAL A 731 -22.21 -17.56 -14.99
CA VAL A 731 -21.56 -18.47 -14.01
C VAL A 731 -20.74 -17.68 -13.00
N LEU A 732 -20.02 -16.64 -13.45
CA LEU A 732 -19.17 -15.82 -12.61
C LEU A 732 -19.95 -15.17 -11.45
N SER A 733 -21.06 -14.47 -11.75
CA SER A 733 -21.91 -13.86 -10.72
C SER A 733 -22.49 -14.90 -9.75
N ALA A 734 -22.99 -16.03 -10.26
CA ALA A 734 -23.58 -17.07 -9.42
C ALA A 734 -22.54 -17.76 -8.53
N TRP A 735 -21.31 -17.95 -9.01
CA TRP A 735 -20.20 -18.55 -8.26
C TRP A 735 -19.66 -17.64 -7.16
N GLY A 736 -19.84 -16.32 -7.29
CA GLY A 736 -19.51 -15.36 -6.24
C GLY A 736 -20.24 -15.60 -4.92
N ALA A 737 -21.49 -16.08 -4.98
CA ALA A 737 -22.25 -16.49 -3.79
C ALA A 737 -21.66 -17.73 -3.07
N TYR A 738 -20.76 -18.46 -3.73
CA TYR A 738 -20.05 -19.62 -3.18
C TYR A 738 -18.61 -19.30 -2.78
N GLY A 739 -18.22 -18.02 -2.75
CA GLY A 739 -16.87 -17.57 -2.39
C GLY A 739 -15.83 -17.78 -3.50
N TYR A 740 -16.23 -17.83 -4.76
CA TYR A 740 -15.35 -18.04 -5.91
C TYR A 740 -14.36 -19.22 -5.70
N GLN A 741 -13.07 -19.04 -6.01
CA GLN A 741 -12.04 -20.07 -5.96
C GLN A 741 -11.60 -20.44 -4.54
N THR A 742 -11.77 -19.54 -3.57
CA THR A 742 -11.43 -19.78 -2.15
C THR A 742 -12.53 -20.56 -1.43
N GLY A 743 -13.78 -20.46 -1.88
CA GLY A 743 -14.90 -21.22 -1.34
C GLY A 743 -15.09 -22.62 -1.93
N SER A 744 -16.20 -23.26 -1.56
CA SER A 744 -16.38 -24.71 -1.67
C SER A 744 -16.40 -25.31 -3.08
N MET A 745 -16.62 -24.50 -4.12
CA MET A 745 -16.53 -24.96 -5.51
C MET A 745 -15.06 -25.09 -5.98
N GLY A 746 -14.13 -24.34 -5.38
CA GLY A 746 -12.73 -24.32 -5.80
C GLY A 746 -12.51 -23.82 -7.22
N TYR A 747 -11.30 -24.04 -7.77
CA TYR A 747 -10.92 -23.55 -9.09
C TYR A 747 -11.73 -24.19 -10.23
N PRO A 748 -12.03 -23.46 -11.32
CA PRO A 748 -12.52 -24.06 -12.56
C PRO A 748 -11.50 -25.06 -13.13
N ARG A 749 -12.01 -26.17 -13.65
CA ARG A 749 -11.29 -27.26 -14.36
C ARG A 749 -11.60 -27.33 -15.85
N SER A 750 -12.64 -26.62 -16.31
CA SER A 750 -12.97 -26.48 -17.72
C SER A 750 -13.40 -25.05 -18.04
N GLY A 751 -13.45 -24.69 -19.33
CA GLY A 751 -14.30 -23.61 -19.81
C GLY A 751 -15.78 -24.01 -19.81
N GLY A 752 -16.66 -23.10 -20.26
CA GLY A 752 -18.09 -23.39 -20.45
C GLY A 752 -18.35 -24.27 -21.68
N VAL A 753 -18.79 -25.50 -21.46
CA VAL A 753 -19.07 -26.53 -22.48
C VAL A 753 -20.57 -26.58 -22.78
N ALA A 754 -20.94 -26.85 -24.04
CA ALA A 754 -22.34 -27.08 -24.42
C ALA A 754 -22.83 -28.48 -23.99
N GLY A 755 -23.98 -28.54 -23.34
CA GLY A 755 -24.65 -29.77 -22.92
C GLY A 755 -25.90 -30.10 -23.73
N VAL A 756 -26.60 -31.17 -23.35
CA VAL A 756 -27.82 -31.63 -24.03
C VAL A 756 -28.92 -30.57 -23.96
N GLY A 757 -29.70 -30.45 -25.05
CA GLY A 757 -30.89 -29.60 -25.12
C GLY A 757 -30.61 -28.10 -24.98
N GLY A 758 -29.42 -27.64 -25.41
CA GLY A 758 -29.02 -26.24 -25.32
C GLY A 758 -28.60 -25.78 -23.91
N SER A 759 -28.44 -26.71 -22.96
CA SER A 759 -27.78 -26.41 -21.69
C SER A 759 -26.29 -26.12 -21.89
N ARG A 760 -25.65 -25.58 -20.85
CA ARG A 760 -24.20 -25.43 -20.74
C ARG A 760 -23.76 -25.88 -19.36
N HIS A 761 -22.51 -26.32 -19.25
CA HIS A 761 -21.91 -26.68 -17.97
C HIS A 761 -20.45 -26.24 -17.89
N GLN A 762 -19.95 -26.09 -16.66
CA GLN A 762 -18.57 -25.79 -16.36
C GLN A 762 -18.11 -26.55 -15.12
N ILE A 763 -16.99 -27.25 -15.22
CA ILE A 763 -16.47 -28.13 -14.17
C ILE A 763 -15.55 -27.30 -13.25
N PHE A 764 -15.63 -27.55 -11.95
CA PHE A 764 -14.78 -26.97 -10.91
C PHE A 764 -14.17 -28.10 -10.05
N GLU A 765 -13.28 -27.77 -9.12
CA GLU A 765 -12.67 -28.75 -8.20
C GLU A 765 -13.69 -29.47 -7.32
N GLY A 766 -14.63 -28.72 -6.74
CA GLY A 766 -15.62 -29.23 -5.78
C GLY A 766 -16.96 -29.64 -6.40
N GLY A 767 -17.16 -29.43 -7.70
CA GLY A 767 -18.43 -29.76 -8.35
C GLY A 767 -18.56 -29.25 -9.78
N ILE A 768 -19.81 -29.12 -10.23
CA ILE A 768 -20.14 -28.69 -11.60
C ILE A 768 -21.23 -27.60 -11.56
N ALA A 769 -21.12 -26.60 -12.43
CA ALA A 769 -22.15 -25.60 -12.67
C ALA A 769 -22.92 -25.98 -13.93
N TYR A 770 -24.25 -25.92 -13.90
CA TYR A 770 -25.12 -26.08 -15.07
C TYR A 770 -26.04 -24.87 -15.24
N TRP A 771 -26.31 -24.49 -16.49
CA TRP A 771 -27.28 -23.44 -16.82
C TRP A 771 -27.87 -23.64 -18.22
N ARG A 772 -28.91 -22.87 -18.53
CA ARG A 772 -29.41 -22.65 -19.90
C ARG A 772 -29.19 -21.17 -20.26
N PRO A 773 -29.01 -20.78 -21.53
CA PRO A 773 -29.00 -19.37 -21.94
C PRO A 773 -30.25 -18.64 -21.42
N GLY A 774 -30.06 -17.54 -20.69
CA GLY A 774 -31.15 -16.78 -20.04
C GLY A 774 -31.74 -17.42 -18.78
N GLY A 775 -31.30 -18.62 -18.38
CA GLY A 775 -31.73 -19.32 -17.16
C GLY A 775 -30.81 -19.06 -15.97
N ARG A 776 -31.21 -19.57 -14.79
CA ARG A 776 -30.37 -19.58 -13.58
C ARG A 776 -29.22 -20.57 -13.72
N VAL A 777 -28.13 -20.31 -13.00
CA VAL A 777 -27.02 -21.25 -12.79
C VAL A 777 -27.32 -22.07 -11.54
N SER A 778 -27.15 -23.39 -11.64
CA SER A 778 -27.25 -24.31 -10.51
C SER A 778 -25.92 -25.03 -10.33
N PHE A 779 -25.41 -25.07 -9.10
CA PHE A 779 -24.21 -25.80 -8.74
C PHE A 779 -24.58 -27.14 -8.10
N ILE A 780 -23.87 -28.20 -8.45
CA ILE A 780 -24.04 -29.56 -7.94
C ILE A 780 -22.69 -30.06 -7.47
N ARG A 781 -22.62 -30.56 -6.24
CA ARG A 781 -21.37 -30.93 -5.56
C ARG A 781 -21.56 -32.18 -4.69
N GLY A 782 -20.45 -32.67 -4.13
CA GLY A 782 -20.44 -33.70 -3.10
C GLY A 782 -21.23 -34.97 -3.47
N SER A 783 -21.98 -35.49 -2.50
CA SER A 783 -22.74 -36.74 -2.63
C SER A 783 -23.91 -36.65 -3.62
N ILE A 784 -24.55 -35.48 -3.76
CA ILE A 784 -25.60 -35.28 -4.76
C ILE A 784 -25.04 -35.36 -6.18
N LEU A 785 -23.85 -34.78 -6.42
CA LEU A 785 -23.16 -34.90 -7.70
C LEU A 785 -22.88 -36.37 -8.05
N THR A 786 -22.35 -37.14 -7.10
CA THR A 786 -22.10 -38.58 -7.28
C THR A 786 -23.38 -39.36 -7.58
N ALA A 787 -24.47 -39.08 -6.85
CA ALA A 787 -25.78 -39.70 -7.08
C ALA A 787 -26.38 -39.37 -8.46
N TRP A 788 -26.30 -38.11 -8.88
CA TRP A 788 -26.81 -37.65 -10.17
C TRP A 788 -25.97 -38.19 -11.34
N ALA A 789 -24.65 -38.22 -11.20
CA ALA A 789 -23.72 -38.82 -12.14
C ALA A 789 -24.01 -40.32 -12.36
N ALA A 790 -24.16 -41.08 -11.27
CA ALA A 790 -24.54 -42.50 -11.31
C ALA A 790 -25.93 -42.73 -11.94
N SER A 791 -26.80 -41.73 -11.90
CA SER A 791 -28.15 -41.77 -12.50
C SER A 791 -28.18 -41.39 -13.99
N GLY A 792 -27.03 -41.10 -14.61
CA GLY A 792 -26.94 -40.70 -16.02
C GLY A 792 -27.02 -39.19 -16.28
N TRP A 793 -26.65 -38.35 -15.31
CA TRP A 793 -26.51 -36.90 -15.47
C TRP A 793 -27.80 -36.24 -16.01
N GLU A 794 -27.71 -35.35 -17.00
CA GLU A 794 -28.86 -34.66 -17.60
C GLU A 794 -29.84 -35.59 -18.34
N ARG A 795 -29.43 -36.85 -18.60
CA ARG A 795 -30.30 -37.91 -19.16
C ARG A 795 -31.01 -38.74 -18.08
N SER A 796 -30.74 -38.49 -16.80
CA SER A 796 -31.45 -39.11 -15.68
C SER A 796 -32.94 -38.78 -15.69
N LYS A 797 -33.74 -39.59 -14.98
CA LYS A 797 -35.20 -39.37 -14.85
C LYS A 797 -35.54 -37.97 -14.32
N VAL A 798 -34.76 -37.48 -13.35
CA VAL A 798 -34.94 -36.17 -12.72
C VAL A 798 -34.52 -34.99 -13.61
N GLY A 799 -33.69 -35.21 -14.63
CA GLY A 799 -33.27 -34.19 -15.59
C GLY A 799 -32.15 -33.27 -15.10
N LEU A 800 -32.20 -31.99 -15.49
CA LEU A 800 -31.24 -30.97 -15.06
C LEU A 800 -31.55 -30.43 -13.66
N PRO A 801 -30.56 -29.88 -12.93
CA PRO A 801 -30.80 -29.24 -11.64
C PRO A 801 -31.62 -27.96 -11.81
N ALA A 802 -32.56 -27.72 -10.89
CA ALA A 802 -33.54 -26.63 -10.96
C ALA A 802 -33.42 -25.61 -9.81
N GLY A 803 -32.60 -25.89 -8.79
CA GLY A 803 -32.44 -25.00 -7.63
C GLY A 803 -31.18 -25.32 -6.79
N PRO A 804 -30.99 -24.58 -5.69
CA PRO A 804 -29.83 -24.74 -4.82
C PRO A 804 -29.88 -26.06 -4.03
N GLU A 805 -28.70 -26.51 -3.65
CA GLU A 805 -28.52 -27.52 -2.60
C GLU A 805 -28.92 -26.94 -1.24
N VAL A 806 -29.69 -27.70 -0.47
CA VAL A 806 -30.15 -27.35 0.89
C VAL A 806 -29.67 -28.42 1.86
N HIS A 807 -28.98 -27.98 2.92
CA HIS A 807 -28.61 -28.83 4.06
C HIS A 807 -29.71 -28.71 5.12
N GLN A 808 -30.28 -29.84 5.52
CA GLN A 808 -31.31 -29.92 6.54
C GLN A 808 -30.69 -30.15 7.93
N ALA A 809 -31.43 -29.83 8.99
CA ALA A 809 -30.95 -29.92 10.37
C ALA A 809 -30.68 -31.37 10.84
N ASP A 810 -31.25 -32.37 10.15
CA ASP A 810 -30.96 -33.79 10.35
C ASP A 810 -29.66 -34.25 9.63
N GLY A 811 -28.97 -33.32 8.97
CA GLY A 811 -27.79 -33.57 8.14
C GLY A 811 -28.09 -34.13 6.75
N THR A 812 -29.36 -34.25 6.34
CA THR A 812 -29.72 -34.65 4.98
C THR A 812 -29.46 -33.50 4.01
N THR A 813 -28.70 -33.77 2.94
CA THR A 813 -28.51 -32.81 1.85
C THR A 813 -29.53 -33.09 0.74
N THR A 814 -30.22 -32.06 0.25
CA THR A 814 -31.26 -32.18 -0.79
C THR A 814 -31.11 -31.16 -1.90
N GLN A 815 -31.40 -31.53 -3.14
CA GLN A 815 -31.40 -30.60 -4.28
C GLN A 815 -32.55 -30.93 -5.28
N PRO A 816 -33.31 -29.91 -5.74
CA PRO A 816 -34.37 -30.10 -6.74
C PRO A 816 -33.83 -30.07 -8.17
N PHE A 817 -34.47 -30.86 -9.04
CA PHE A 817 -34.20 -31.04 -10.46
C PHE A 817 -35.48 -30.82 -11.28
N GLU A 818 -35.38 -30.65 -12.60
CA GLU A 818 -36.49 -30.32 -13.52
C GLU A 818 -37.71 -31.25 -13.36
N ARG A 819 -37.50 -32.52 -13.00
CA ARG A 819 -38.54 -33.56 -12.91
C ARG A 819 -38.46 -34.40 -11.62
N GLY A 820 -37.82 -33.88 -10.56
CA GLY A 820 -37.64 -34.66 -9.34
C GLY A 820 -36.72 -34.02 -8.29
N MET A 821 -36.32 -34.80 -7.31
CA MET A 821 -35.41 -34.39 -6.23
C MET A 821 -34.42 -35.49 -5.89
N ILE A 822 -33.17 -35.12 -5.64
CA ILE A 822 -32.17 -36.01 -5.04
C ILE A 822 -31.95 -35.59 -3.59
N SER A 823 -31.98 -36.57 -2.70
CA SER A 823 -31.71 -36.45 -1.27
C SER A 823 -30.63 -37.44 -0.87
N VAL A 824 -29.66 -37.02 -0.06
CA VAL A 824 -28.65 -37.90 0.52
C VAL A 824 -28.63 -37.70 2.03
N ALA A 825 -28.95 -38.75 2.78
CA ALA A 825 -28.91 -38.75 4.24
C ALA A 825 -27.47 -38.84 4.77
N PRO A 826 -27.20 -38.51 6.06
CA PRO A 826 -25.84 -38.55 6.64
C PRO A 826 -25.14 -39.90 6.53
N ASN A 827 -25.89 -41.00 6.50
CA ASN A 827 -25.38 -42.36 6.31
C ASN A 827 -25.08 -42.72 4.83
N GLY A 828 -25.07 -41.74 3.93
CA GLY A 828 -24.83 -41.92 2.50
C GLY A 828 -26.02 -42.48 1.71
N LYS A 829 -27.18 -42.73 2.34
CA LYS A 829 -28.36 -43.27 1.64
C LYS A 829 -28.92 -42.23 0.67
N VAL A 830 -28.74 -42.51 -0.63
CA VAL A 830 -29.33 -41.74 -1.73
C VAL A 830 -30.80 -42.11 -1.90
N THR A 831 -31.67 -41.10 -2.02
CA THR A 831 -33.07 -41.23 -2.44
C THR A 831 -33.28 -40.32 -3.64
N ILE A 832 -33.85 -40.86 -4.72
CA ILE A 832 -34.20 -40.12 -5.94
C ILE A 832 -35.71 -40.27 -6.12
N ARG A 833 -36.42 -39.15 -6.19
CA ARG A 833 -37.88 -39.07 -6.38
C ARG A 833 -38.20 -38.32 -7.67
#